data_AF-A0A7J4IS39-F1
#
_entry.id   AF-A0A7J4IS39-F1
#
_cell.length_a   1.000
_cell.length_b   1.000
_cell.length_c   1.000
_cell.angle_alpha   90.00
_cell.angle_beta   90.00
_cell.angle_gamma   90.00
#
_symmetry.space_group_name_H-M   'P 1'
#
loop_
_entity.id
_entity.type
_entity.pdbx_description
1 polymer ?
#
loop_
_entity_poly.entity_id
_entity_poly.type
_entity_poly.pdbx_seq_one_letter_code
_entity_poly.pdbx_strand_id
1 'polypeptide(L)'
;MLQQIRENYNQLSTLNKRVFFGLFLFFDSLFLGLSYGYGGLNFLDIILLDKLPTDLIWLLQILESISAGFLVIKIFFDDIPPSRIRTLGIFLSPLFMLGVIFLTLEALLQGLETKATITLDLISISTGTLTWASTYLAIAIGLTLTYKVQRYGNFAQSEFFMIGMYLAMVMVWSDYFVPLYDAPKDGVLTWSLLSWSLLAAFILTGFAGIMIDRLVYRGFREQRASPQVMMIASLGVALILRALTYLRFGASRNMFEPDSDWRMPTMRWELPTTKFRFNLGDRTQGLAPAEPFWDANGNGIYDRGTNGLFESFTDLDGDNRYDSAQTYNHYNCEQTGIDETTGEPILSRIVSEVSKPFFEMYDTNVDCVTGATTNYAYYKGIVPAVIFSSVAILLLLLTKTRLGRKMRAVADNPELAASSGINVERVQLTSAFLSAGISGLGGAIFAITLRYNPETAFTLLLPSFAVIVLGTIGSIPGAIIASLIVGFVRALSSPILIGIGSPLGRSNYTAMDGVMPYIFLVAVLMIMPEGIGDAYEKWKIDRLRRKRERTKKPSKVVTYLLAIFPLTAVLGLHNWWNDRSDRAQTLASIGIGSYIFHRFASFISRNSFYSDACSDTCSTNTGVQTNLDILLGSDGILQAEDSPYFSDTLADIDISWFELMQTELWFIESISSMDNLVWPLIPILVWCVALFQAVEYIWGTDYISKPVKSIDKRTNIFDILSAYDSKIRNTWNKIVRDYESKIYSITNNIRSQPSSLLEKYSNHPPSNERFKYGRESKIGSNIIFIILLIILFLFLYWLPISNSDTMNFNKALQVSNVLLTLSIFILMSFSLNLHTGVTGMVNFGVIFFVGIGAITVGILTAPTEVHGYAWPVLPATIFAILLAAAFGWALAYPTARLRMDYFAIVTISLGEIVRVLLAGEPLLRVGSIGSAIGISKYTLPLKQWWFCGRGVSIGPDTDYISADSCRNDSALIGPADK
;
A
#
# COMPACT_ATOMS: atom_id res chain seq x y z
N MET A 1 16.90 -22.06 50.35
CA MET A 1 17.37 -21.59 49.03
C MET A 1 16.25 -20.99 48.18
N LEU A 2 15.24 -21.74 47.72
CA LEU A 2 14.12 -21.21 46.90
C LEU A 2 13.29 -20.10 47.58
N GLN A 3 13.05 -20.19 48.90
CA GLN A 3 12.39 -19.12 49.67
C GLN A 3 13.22 -17.83 49.70
N GLN A 4 14.53 -17.95 49.88
CA GLN A 4 15.44 -16.81 49.94
C GLN A 4 15.57 -16.12 48.57
N ILE A 5 15.56 -16.91 47.48
CA ILE A 5 15.48 -16.38 46.11
C ILE A 5 14.15 -15.65 45.90
N ARG A 6 13.02 -16.20 46.38
CA ARG A 6 11.70 -15.57 46.28
C ARG A 6 11.62 -14.26 47.07
N GLU A 7 12.20 -14.19 48.26
CA GLU A 7 12.26 -12.98 49.07
C GLU A 7 13.12 -11.89 48.39
N ASN A 8 14.31 -12.25 47.93
CA ASN A 8 15.18 -11.35 47.16
C ASN A 8 14.49 -10.86 45.87
N TYR A 9 13.79 -11.74 45.16
CA TYR A 9 13.03 -11.38 43.98
C TYR A 9 11.91 -10.38 44.32
N ASN A 10 11.15 -10.63 45.38
CA ASN A 10 10.06 -9.76 45.79
C ASN A 10 10.53 -8.35 46.18
N GLN A 11 11.73 -8.22 46.74
CA GLN A 11 12.36 -6.94 47.11
C GLN A 11 12.85 -6.10 45.91
N LEU A 12 13.00 -6.68 44.72
CA LEU A 12 13.40 -5.93 43.52
C LEU A 12 12.30 -4.95 43.07
N SER A 13 12.73 -3.78 42.58
CA SER A 13 11.85 -2.80 41.92
C SER A 13 11.19 -3.40 40.67
N THR A 14 10.04 -2.87 40.26
CA THR A 14 9.33 -3.31 39.05
C THR A 14 10.21 -3.22 37.80
N LEU A 15 11.02 -2.16 37.71
CA LEU A 15 12.02 -1.97 36.68
C LEU A 15 13.03 -3.13 36.66
N ASN A 16 13.66 -3.43 37.79
CA ASN A 16 14.70 -4.46 37.86
C ASN A 16 14.14 -5.86 37.54
N LYS A 17 12.91 -6.16 37.98
CA LYS A 17 12.22 -7.42 37.64
C LYS A 17 12.01 -7.57 36.14
N ARG A 18 11.51 -6.51 35.47
CA ARG A 18 11.26 -6.51 34.02
C ARG A 18 12.56 -6.58 33.23
N VAL A 19 13.60 -5.83 33.62
CA VAL A 19 14.92 -5.88 32.97
C VAL A 19 15.53 -7.27 33.08
N PHE A 20 15.52 -7.87 34.28
CA PHE A 20 16.04 -9.22 34.49
C PHE A 20 15.30 -10.26 33.64
N PHE A 21 13.96 -10.20 33.62
CA PHE A 21 13.15 -11.11 32.82
C PHE A 21 13.39 -10.92 31.31
N GLY A 22 13.52 -9.68 30.83
CA GLY A 22 13.83 -9.40 29.43
C GLY A 22 15.21 -9.92 29.01
N LEU A 23 16.24 -9.73 29.85
CA LEU A 23 17.58 -10.26 29.60
C LEU A 23 17.60 -11.79 29.60
N PHE A 24 16.84 -12.42 30.51
CA PHE A 24 16.70 -13.87 30.57
C PHE A 24 16.11 -14.43 29.27
N LEU A 25 14.98 -13.88 28.80
CA LEU A 25 14.36 -14.31 27.53
C LEU A 25 15.29 -14.13 26.34
N PHE A 26 16.06 -13.03 26.29
CA PHE A 26 17.05 -12.83 25.23
C PHE A 26 18.17 -13.87 25.27
N PHE A 27 18.68 -14.18 26.46
CA PHE A 27 19.74 -15.16 26.62
C PHE A 27 19.28 -16.59 26.30
N ASP A 28 18.07 -16.96 26.75
CA ASP A 28 17.47 -18.26 26.46
C ASP A 28 17.23 -18.45 24.97
N SER A 29 16.57 -17.47 24.33
CA SER A 29 16.21 -17.57 22.90
C SER A 29 17.39 -17.40 21.94
N LEU A 30 18.23 -16.36 22.08
CA LEU A 30 19.28 -16.06 21.09
C LEU A 30 20.52 -16.92 21.28
N PHE A 31 21.03 -16.97 22.51
CA PHE A 31 22.32 -17.58 22.79
C PHE A 31 22.16 -19.09 22.93
N LEU A 32 21.35 -19.56 23.89
CA LEU A 32 21.20 -20.99 24.14
C LEU A 32 20.34 -21.67 23.06
N GLY A 33 19.19 -21.10 22.73
CA GLY A 33 18.21 -21.64 21.78
C GLY A 33 18.69 -21.62 20.34
N LEU A 34 18.54 -20.46 19.70
CA LEU A 34 18.74 -20.26 18.25
C LEU A 34 20.15 -20.64 17.79
N SER A 35 21.19 -20.32 18.56
CA SER A 35 22.58 -20.54 18.13
C SER A 35 23.13 -21.94 18.44
N TYR A 36 22.78 -22.53 19.59
CA TYR A 36 23.39 -23.79 20.07
C TYR A 36 22.40 -24.95 20.28
N GLY A 37 21.09 -24.73 20.13
CA GLY A 37 20.09 -25.78 20.28
C GLY A 37 19.85 -26.25 21.73
N TYR A 38 20.16 -25.43 22.74
CA TYR A 38 20.03 -25.74 24.17
C TYR A 38 19.09 -24.81 24.94
N GLY A 39 18.18 -24.10 24.26
CA GLY A 39 17.22 -23.20 24.90
C GLY A 39 16.15 -23.92 25.74
N GLY A 40 15.40 -23.19 26.56
CA GLY A 40 14.34 -23.74 27.41
C GLY A 40 13.26 -24.49 26.65
N LEU A 41 12.96 -24.08 25.41
CA LEU A 41 12.02 -24.78 24.51
C LEU A 41 12.59 -26.11 23.99
N ASN A 42 13.91 -26.22 23.80
CA ASN A 42 14.56 -27.47 23.40
C ASN A 42 14.57 -28.45 24.56
N PHE A 43 14.77 -27.95 25.78
CA PHE A 43 14.65 -28.76 26.99
C PHE A 43 13.22 -29.30 27.18
N LEU A 44 12.20 -28.51 26.83
CA LEU A 44 10.80 -28.95 26.86
C LEU A 44 10.54 -30.06 25.84
N ASP A 45 11.14 -29.99 24.65
CA ASP A 45 11.05 -31.06 23.65
C ASP A 45 11.70 -32.36 24.11
N ILE A 46 12.88 -32.28 24.75
CA ILE A 46 13.54 -33.43 25.37
C ILE A 46 12.61 -34.09 26.41
N ILE A 47 11.88 -33.31 27.21
CA ILE A 47 10.89 -33.84 28.15
C ILE A 47 9.71 -34.52 27.42
N LEU A 48 9.33 -34.01 26.25
CA LEU A 48 8.26 -34.56 25.41
C LEU A 48 8.70 -35.71 24.50
N LEU A 49 9.92 -36.23 24.68
CA LEU A 49 10.52 -37.33 23.91
C LEU A 49 10.73 -36.99 22.43
N ASP A 50 11.21 -35.78 22.13
CA ASP A 50 11.56 -35.30 20.78
C ASP A 50 10.38 -35.41 19.80
N LYS A 51 9.19 -35.14 20.30
CA LYS A 51 7.94 -35.19 19.54
C LYS A 51 7.53 -33.82 19.00
N LEU A 52 8.18 -32.73 19.42
CA LEU A 52 7.93 -31.42 18.85
C LEU A 52 8.70 -31.26 17.54
N PRO A 53 8.11 -30.62 16.53
CA PRO A 53 8.83 -30.28 15.32
C PRO A 53 9.95 -29.28 15.62
N THR A 54 11.15 -29.54 15.10
CA THR A 54 12.31 -28.63 15.22
C THR A 54 11.98 -27.23 14.70
N ASP A 55 11.30 -27.13 13.56
CA ASP A 55 10.82 -25.86 12.99
C ASP A 55 9.90 -25.07 13.95
N LEU A 56 9.07 -25.77 14.73
CA LEU A 56 8.19 -25.13 15.71
C LEU A 56 8.99 -24.56 16.88
N ILE A 57 10.03 -25.28 17.32
CA ILE A 57 10.92 -24.84 18.39
C ILE A 57 11.66 -23.56 17.97
N TRP A 58 12.25 -23.54 16.79
CA TRP A 58 12.90 -22.35 16.23
C TRP A 58 11.93 -21.17 16.12
N LEU A 59 10.71 -21.40 15.64
CA LEU A 59 9.68 -20.37 15.52
C LEU A 59 9.27 -19.78 16.88
N LEU A 60 9.11 -20.63 17.89
CA LEU A 60 8.77 -20.19 19.24
C LEU A 60 9.93 -19.41 19.89
N GLN A 61 11.18 -19.77 19.63
CA GLN A 61 12.35 -19.02 20.09
C GLN A 61 12.50 -17.66 19.40
N ILE A 62 12.22 -17.56 18.11
CA ILE A 62 12.15 -16.27 17.41
C ILE A 62 11.06 -15.39 18.04
N LEU A 63 9.88 -15.96 18.28
CA LEU A 63 8.78 -15.23 18.93
C LEU A 63 9.16 -14.78 20.34
N GLU A 64 9.84 -15.62 21.11
CA GLU A 64 10.36 -15.30 22.44
C GLU A 64 11.33 -14.12 22.39
N SER A 65 12.29 -14.12 21.46
CA SER A 65 13.28 -13.05 21.31
C SER A 65 12.65 -11.72 20.87
N ILE A 66 11.72 -11.75 19.90
CA ILE A 66 10.97 -10.57 19.49
C ILE A 66 10.13 -10.02 20.65
N SER A 67 9.51 -10.91 21.43
CA SER A 67 8.73 -10.54 22.63
C SER A 67 9.60 -9.92 23.71
N ALA A 68 10.82 -10.42 23.90
CA ALA A 68 11.82 -9.82 24.78
C ALA A 68 12.18 -8.39 24.33
N GLY A 69 12.32 -8.16 23.02
CA GLY A 69 12.52 -6.83 22.44
C GLY A 69 11.37 -5.86 22.76
N PHE A 70 10.12 -6.28 22.58
CA PHE A 70 8.95 -5.47 22.96
C PHE A 70 8.89 -5.19 24.46
N LEU A 71 9.28 -6.15 25.29
CA LEU A 71 9.33 -5.97 26.74
C LEU A 71 10.34 -4.88 27.12
N VAL A 72 11.50 -4.83 26.46
CA VAL A 72 12.49 -3.75 26.64
C VAL A 72 11.93 -2.40 26.23
N ILE A 73 11.24 -2.30 25.09
CA ILE A 73 10.59 -1.04 24.69
C ILE A 73 9.57 -0.60 25.75
N LYS A 74 8.77 -1.53 26.26
CA LYS A 74 7.75 -1.25 27.27
C LYS A 74 8.36 -0.70 28.55
N ILE A 75 9.55 -1.16 28.95
CA ILE A 75 10.29 -0.60 30.08
C ILE A 75 10.58 0.91 29.88
N PHE A 76 10.99 1.33 28.68
CA PHE A 76 11.18 2.76 28.37
C PHE A 76 9.87 3.56 28.45
N PHE A 77 8.73 2.95 28.11
CA PHE A 77 7.44 3.62 28.17
C PHE A 77 6.87 3.73 29.59
N ASP A 78 6.88 2.64 30.33
CA ASP A 78 6.11 2.52 31.59
C ASP A 78 6.96 2.85 32.83
N ASP A 79 8.23 2.45 32.86
CA ASP A 79 9.02 2.43 34.10
C ASP A 79 10.05 3.57 34.18
N ILE A 80 10.46 4.16 33.06
CA ILE A 80 11.44 5.28 33.05
C ILE A 80 10.72 6.64 33.14
N PRO A 81 11.09 7.52 34.09
CA PRO A 81 10.46 8.84 34.23
C PRO A 81 10.73 9.74 33.02
N PRO A 82 9.85 10.74 32.73
CA PRO A 82 10.01 11.65 31.61
C PRO A 82 11.35 12.40 31.68
N SER A 83 12.30 11.93 30.88
CA SER A 83 13.67 12.39 30.82
C SER A 83 14.14 12.39 29.37
N ARG A 84 15.28 13.03 29.08
CA ARG A 84 15.88 12.97 27.75
C ARG A 84 16.21 11.53 27.33
N ILE A 85 16.60 10.68 28.29
CA ILE A 85 16.91 9.26 28.09
C ILE A 85 15.64 8.49 27.69
N ARG A 86 14.52 8.69 28.40
CA ARG A 86 13.23 8.10 28.03
C ARG A 86 12.82 8.47 26.61
N THR A 87 12.94 9.76 26.30
CA THR A 87 12.57 10.31 24.98
C THR A 87 13.47 9.74 23.88
N LEU A 88 14.78 9.66 24.13
CA LEU A 88 15.74 9.07 23.22
C LEU A 88 15.48 7.57 23.02
N GLY A 89 15.24 6.82 24.10
CA GLY A 89 14.95 5.38 24.04
C GLY A 89 13.65 5.07 23.31
N ILE A 90 12.59 5.85 23.53
CA ILE A 90 11.34 5.74 22.77
C ILE A 90 11.58 6.05 21.29
N PHE A 91 12.33 7.10 20.99
CA PHE A 91 12.66 7.46 19.61
C PHE A 91 13.51 6.40 18.89
N LEU A 92 14.47 5.79 19.59
CA LEU A 92 15.33 4.73 19.06
C LEU A 92 14.65 3.34 19.02
N SER A 93 13.48 3.19 19.66
CA SER A 93 12.80 1.89 19.81
C SER A 93 12.54 1.13 18.50
N PRO A 94 12.17 1.77 17.36
CA PRO A 94 11.97 1.04 16.12
C PRO A 94 13.29 0.49 15.55
N LEU A 95 14.38 1.25 15.67
CA LEU A 95 15.71 0.84 15.24
C LEU A 95 16.25 -0.29 16.14
N PHE A 96 16.00 -0.20 17.44
CA PHE A 96 16.31 -1.27 18.40
C PHE A 96 15.60 -2.57 18.02
N MET A 97 14.30 -2.53 17.71
CA MET A 97 13.57 -3.73 17.27
C MET A 97 14.09 -4.30 15.96
N LEU A 98 14.45 -3.46 15.00
CA LEU A 98 15.09 -3.91 13.77
C LEU A 98 16.42 -4.60 14.10
N GLY A 99 17.24 -4.03 14.98
CA GLY A 99 18.47 -4.66 15.47
C GLY A 99 18.23 -6.01 16.14
N VAL A 100 17.19 -6.14 16.97
CA VAL A 100 16.78 -7.42 17.57
C VAL A 100 16.44 -8.43 16.49
N ILE A 101 15.65 -8.05 15.48
CA ILE A 101 15.29 -8.95 14.37
C ILE A 101 16.55 -9.42 13.61
N PHE A 102 17.48 -8.51 13.30
CA PHE A 102 18.72 -8.89 12.64
C PHE A 102 19.57 -9.83 13.48
N LEU A 103 19.66 -9.60 14.79
CA LEU A 103 20.36 -10.47 15.72
C LEU A 103 19.69 -11.85 15.83
N THR A 104 18.36 -11.91 15.84
CA THR A 104 17.62 -13.19 15.84
C THR A 104 17.85 -13.98 14.57
N LEU A 105 17.89 -13.32 13.42
CA LEU A 105 18.13 -13.96 12.13
C LEU A 105 19.57 -14.45 12.02
N GLU A 106 20.53 -13.69 12.52
CA GLU A 106 21.92 -14.10 12.61
C GLU A 106 22.06 -15.38 13.44
N ALA A 107 21.48 -15.41 14.65
CA ALA A 107 21.49 -16.58 15.52
C ALA A 107 20.82 -17.80 14.87
N LEU A 108 19.65 -17.59 14.25
CA LEU A 108 18.92 -18.65 13.54
C LEU A 108 19.73 -19.25 12.40
N LEU A 109 20.29 -18.41 11.53
CA LEU A 109 21.01 -18.88 10.35
C LEU A 109 22.33 -19.57 10.74
N GLN A 110 22.99 -19.11 11.82
CA GLN A 110 24.12 -19.82 12.40
C GLN A 110 23.71 -21.20 12.93
N GLY A 111 22.62 -21.29 13.70
CA GLY A 111 22.12 -22.56 14.23
C GLY A 111 21.62 -23.53 13.15
N LEU A 112 21.16 -23.01 12.00
CA LEU A 112 20.78 -23.80 10.82
C LEU A 112 21.97 -24.14 9.90
N GLU A 113 23.18 -23.65 10.19
CA GLU A 113 24.35 -23.78 9.32
C GLU A 113 24.07 -23.31 7.88
N THR A 114 23.34 -22.20 7.74
CA THR A 114 22.98 -21.61 6.44
C THR A 114 23.46 -20.16 6.35
N LYS A 115 23.60 -19.64 5.12
CA LYS A 115 24.00 -18.25 4.86
C LYS A 115 22.94 -17.47 4.11
N ALA A 116 22.70 -16.23 4.52
CA ALA A 116 21.81 -15.31 3.84
C ALA A 116 22.53 -14.03 3.46
N THR A 117 22.31 -13.55 2.23
CA THR A 117 22.91 -12.30 1.74
C THR A 117 21.81 -11.29 1.44
N ILE A 118 21.81 -10.19 2.17
CA ILE A 118 20.85 -9.09 2.01
C ILE A 118 21.57 -7.93 1.34
N THR A 119 21.14 -7.54 0.14
CA THR A 119 21.68 -6.38 -0.57
C THR A 119 20.68 -5.23 -0.59
N LEU A 120 21.03 -4.12 0.04
CA LEU A 120 20.26 -2.88 0.06
C LEU A 120 20.86 -1.88 -0.92
N ASP A 121 20.13 -1.54 -1.97
CA ASP A 121 20.47 -0.48 -2.91
C ASP A 121 19.78 0.82 -2.46
N LEU A 122 20.56 1.84 -2.08
CA LEU A 122 20.05 3.06 -1.47
C LEU A 122 19.13 3.86 -2.42
N ILE A 123 19.50 3.96 -3.70
CA ILE A 123 18.70 4.68 -4.71
C ILE A 123 17.47 3.88 -5.09
N SER A 124 17.57 2.56 -5.23
CA SER A 124 16.41 1.68 -5.47
C SER A 124 15.39 1.76 -4.33
N ILE A 125 15.85 1.73 -3.08
CA ILE A 125 14.98 1.88 -1.91
C ILE A 125 14.33 3.27 -1.88
N SER A 126 15.08 4.32 -2.18
CA SER A 126 14.57 5.70 -2.19
C SER A 126 13.51 5.93 -3.28
N THR A 127 13.78 5.48 -4.49
CA THR A 127 12.84 5.60 -5.63
C THR A 127 11.61 4.70 -5.45
N GLY A 128 11.81 3.47 -4.94
CA GLY A 128 10.72 2.58 -4.53
C GLY A 128 9.85 3.17 -3.42
N THR A 129 10.48 3.82 -2.43
CA THR A 129 9.77 4.54 -1.36
C THR A 129 8.85 5.60 -1.93
N LEU A 130 9.34 6.45 -2.84
CA LEU A 130 8.53 7.50 -3.45
C LEU A 130 7.36 6.93 -4.26
N THR A 131 7.58 5.86 -5.01
CA THR A 131 6.56 5.20 -5.84
C THR A 131 5.44 4.60 -4.97
N TRP A 132 5.79 3.84 -3.93
CA TRP A 132 4.79 3.26 -3.03
C TRP A 132 4.12 4.32 -2.14
N ALA A 133 4.88 5.29 -1.63
CA ALA A 133 4.35 6.39 -0.83
C ALA A 133 3.30 7.18 -1.61
N SER A 134 3.61 7.58 -2.85
CA SER A 134 2.66 8.32 -3.69
C SER A 134 1.39 7.52 -3.99
N THR A 135 1.52 6.23 -4.29
CA THR A 135 0.37 5.34 -4.51
C THR A 135 -0.56 5.30 -3.29
N TYR A 136 -0.01 5.04 -2.09
CA TYR A 136 -0.80 5.02 -0.87
C TYR A 136 -1.34 6.40 -0.49
N LEU A 137 -0.57 7.46 -0.76
CA LEU A 137 -0.96 8.84 -0.48
C LEU A 137 -2.19 9.27 -1.29
N ALA A 138 -2.31 8.83 -2.55
CA ALA A 138 -3.44 9.18 -3.42
C ALA A 138 -4.80 8.68 -2.89
N ILE A 139 -4.82 7.48 -2.31
CA ILE A 139 -6.00 6.91 -1.65
C ILE A 139 -6.15 7.52 -0.25
N ALA A 140 -5.06 7.60 0.51
CA ALA A 140 -5.07 8.06 1.90
C ALA A 140 -5.53 9.52 2.03
N ILE A 141 -5.21 10.40 1.09
CA ILE A 141 -5.67 11.79 1.09
C ILE A 141 -7.15 11.91 0.78
N GLY A 142 -7.65 11.11 -0.18
CA GLY A 142 -9.07 11.01 -0.45
C GLY A 142 -9.85 10.61 0.81
N LEU A 143 -9.39 9.54 1.47
CA LEU A 143 -9.92 9.08 2.75
C LEU A 143 -9.79 10.13 3.87
N THR A 144 -8.66 10.82 3.95
CA THR A 144 -8.41 11.88 4.96
C THR A 144 -9.39 13.04 4.78
N LEU A 145 -9.65 13.43 3.54
CA LEU A 145 -10.58 14.51 3.22
C LEU A 145 -12.03 14.11 3.55
N THR A 146 -12.45 12.89 3.18
CA THR A 146 -13.78 12.37 3.53
C THR A 146 -13.94 12.24 5.04
N TYR A 147 -12.94 11.71 5.76
CA TYR A 147 -12.98 11.63 7.22
C TYR A 147 -13.10 13.01 7.87
N LYS A 148 -12.33 13.98 7.38
CA LYS A 148 -12.30 15.33 7.95
C LYS A 148 -13.67 16.02 7.83
N VAL A 149 -14.35 15.89 6.69
CA VAL A 149 -15.61 16.59 6.42
C VAL A 149 -16.85 15.77 6.82
N GLN A 150 -16.81 14.45 6.62
CA GLN A 150 -17.98 13.56 6.76
C GLN A 150 -17.92 12.64 7.99
N ARG A 151 -16.77 12.50 8.67
CA ARG A 151 -16.59 11.77 9.95
C ARG A 151 -16.87 10.25 9.89
N TYR A 152 -16.61 9.60 8.76
CA TYR A 152 -16.63 8.13 8.67
C TYR A 152 -15.56 7.62 7.68
N GLY A 153 -15.24 6.33 7.78
CA GLY A 153 -14.32 5.65 6.87
C GLY A 153 -14.99 5.21 5.58
N ASN A 154 -14.58 5.80 4.46
CA ASN A 154 -15.14 5.48 3.15
C ASN A 154 -14.39 4.32 2.49
N PHE A 155 -14.82 3.07 2.69
CA PHE A 155 -14.18 1.90 2.06
C PHE A 155 -14.27 1.91 0.52
N ALA A 156 -15.24 2.62 -0.05
CA ALA A 156 -15.34 2.79 -1.51
C ALA A 156 -14.24 3.68 -2.10
N GLN A 157 -13.39 4.32 -1.28
CA GLN A 157 -12.39 5.26 -1.78
C GLN A 157 -11.43 4.63 -2.79
N SER A 158 -11.00 3.39 -2.52
CA SER A 158 -10.13 2.65 -3.45
C SER A 158 -10.81 2.33 -4.77
N GLU A 159 -12.14 2.21 -4.82
CA GLU A 159 -12.83 1.96 -6.08
C GLU A 159 -12.83 3.20 -6.99
N PHE A 160 -12.71 4.41 -6.44
CA PHE A 160 -12.44 5.60 -7.27
C PHE A 160 -11.05 5.53 -7.91
N PHE A 161 -10.07 4.95 -7.21
CA PHE A 161 -8.75 4.65 -7.77
C PHE A 161 -8.85 3.60 -8.89
N MET A 162 -9.63 2.53 -8.70
CA MET A 162 -9.93 1.56 -9.76
C MET A 162 -10.59 2.23 -10.97
N ILE A 163 -11.63 3.04 -10.79
CA ILE A 163 -12.30 3.74 -11.90
C ILE A 163 -11.29 4.61 -12.66
N GLY A 164 -10.37 5.28 -11.95
CA GLY A 164 -9.27 6.02 -12.56
C GLY A 164 -8.39 5.18 -13.49
N MET A 165 -7.99 3.98 -13.05
CA MET A 165 -7.20 3.04 -13.87
C MET A 165 -7.94 2.67 -15.17
N TYR A 166 -9.22 2.31 -15.06
CA TYR A 166 -10.01 1.89 -16.22
C TYR A 166 -10.41 3.06 -17.11
N LEU A 167 -10.57 4.27 -16.57
CA LEU A 167 -10.76 5.46 -17.39
C LEU A 167 -9.53 5.74 -18.26
N ALA A 168 -8.32 5.60 -17.71
CA ALA A 168 -7.10 5.71 -18.52
C ALA A 168 -7.08 4.65 -19.65
N MET A 169 -7.50 3.42 -19.38
CA MET A 169 -7.65 2.39 -20.42
C MET A 169 -8.68 2.75 -21.50
N VAL A 170 -9.84 3.26 -21.08
CA VAL A 170 -10.92 3.64 -22.00
C VAL A 170 -10.48 4.78 -22.91
N MET A 171 -9.62 5.68 -22.43
CA MET A 171 -9.03 6.73 -23.27
C MET A 171 -8.15 6.15 -24.38
N VAL A 172 -7.33 5.14 -24.08
CA VAL A 172 -6.53 4.42 -25.10
C VAL A 172 -7.41 3.78 -26.17
N TRP A 173 -8.51 3.15 -25.77
CA TRP A 173 -9.43 2.47 -26.69
C TRP A 173 -10.37 3.41 -27.47
N SER A 174 -10.24 4.72 -27.28
CA SER A 174 -11.06 5.66 -28.04
C SER A 174 -10.45 5.91 -29.43
N ASP A 175 -11.28 5.87 -30.48
CA ASP A 175 -10.85 6.02 -31.87
C ASP A 175 -9.98 7.27 -32.11
N TYR A 176 -10.19 8.33 -31.31
CA TYR A 176 -9.40 9.55 -31.36
C TYR A 176 -7.93 9.34 -30.96
N PHE A 177 -7.65 8.55 -29.91
CA PHE A 177 -6.29 8.38 -29.36
C PHE A 177 -5.57 7.12 -29.85
N VAL A 178 -6.28 6.17 -30.46
CA VAL A 178 -5.70 4.93 -31.02
C VAL A 178 -4.50 5.20 -31.96
N PRO A 179 -4.53 6.19 -32.88
CA PRO A 179 -3.41 6.42 -33.79
C PRO A 179 -2.09 6.78 -33.09
N LEU A 180 -2.17 7.42 -31.92
CA LEU A 180 -0.98 7.75 -31.11
C LEU A 180 -0.50 6.56 -30.29
N TYR A 181 -1.43 5.77 -29.76
CA TYR A 181 -1.12 4.61 -28.93
C TYR A 181 -0.42 3.49 -29.71
N ASP A 182 -0.90 3.19 -30.92
CA ASP A 182 -0.37 2.13 -31.79
C ASP A 182 0.86 2.60 -32.60
N ALA A 183 1.32 3.83 -32.39
CA ALA A 183 2.46 4.39 -33.11
C ALA A 183 3.73 3.55 -32.90
N PRO A 184 4.57 3.39 -33.94
CA PRO A 184 5.82 2.66 -33.81
C PRO A 184 6.79 3.40 -32.88
N LYS A 185 7.67 2.64 -32.25
CA LYS A 185 8.64 3.16 -31.28
C LYS A 185 9.68 4.05 -31.96
N ASP A 186 9.71 5.33 -31.60
CA ASP A 186 10.59 6.33 -32.22
C ASP A 186 11.63 6.93 -31.25
N GLY A 187 11.58 6.60 -29.96
CA GLY A 187 12.53 7.15 -29.00
C GLY A 187 12.13 8.47 -28.36
N VAL A 188 10.92 8.99 -28.61
CA VAL A 188 10.41 10.26 -28.07
C VAL A 188 9.13 10.01 -27.28
N LEU A 189 8.84 10.83 -26.25
CA LEU A 189 7.64 10.65 -25.43
C LEU A 189 6.52 11.59 -25.87
N THR A 190 5.33 11.03 -26.01
CA THR A 190 4.08 11.78 -26.18
C THR A 190 3.33 11.95 -24.85
N TRP A 191 2.76 13.15 -24.63
CA TRP A 191 2.18 13.57 -23.35
C TRP A 191 0.69 13.87 -23.40
N SER A 192 0.12 14.13 -24.56
CA SER A 192 -1.29 14.48 -24.76
C SER A 192 -2.22 13.41 -24.19
N LEU A 193 -2.09 12.16 -24.61
CA LEU A 193 -2.93 11.05 -24.12
C LEU A 193 -2.82 10.89 -22.60
N LEU A 194 -1.61 10.95 -22.04
CA LEU A 194 -1.43 10.89 -20.59
C LEU A 194 -2.14 12.06 -19.90
N SER A 195 -1.94 13.29 -20.36
CA SER A 195 -2.51 14.50 -19.76
C SER A 195 -4.03 14.52 -19.81
N TRP A 196 -4.62 14.17 -20.94
CA TRP A 196 -6.07 14.04 -21.10
C TRP A 196 -6.63 12.90 -20.24
N SER A 197 -5.93 11.78 -20.13
CA SER A 197 -6.33 10.68 -19.26
C SER A 197 -6.34 11.08 -17.79
N LEU A 198 -5.34 11.82 -17.31
CA LEU A 198 -5.29 12.32 -15.93
C LEU A 198 -6.41 13.32 -15.64
N LEU A 199 -6.71 14.21 -16.59
CA LEU A 199 -7.79 15.18 -16.47
C LEU A 199 -9.17 14.50 -16.47
N ALA A 200 -9.41 13.59 -17.42
CA ALA A 200 -10.64 12.81 -17.51
C ALA A 200 -10.85 11.97 -16.26
N ALA A 201 -9.80 11.29 -15.78
CA ALA A 201 -9.84 10.53 -14.53
C ALA A 201 -10.25 11.41 -13.35
N PHE A 202 -9.61 12.56 -13.14
CA PHE A 202 -9.95 13.47 -12.05
C PHE A 202 -11.42 13.95 -12.10
N ILE A 203 -11.88 14.38 -13.28
CA ILE A 203 -13.22 14.96 -13.45
C ILE A 203 -14.30 13.88 -13.32
N LEU A 204 -14.17 12.76 -14.05
CA LEU A 204 -15.19 11.72 -14.10
C LEU A 204 -15.28 10.94 -12.79
N THR A 205 -14.16 10.62 -12.13
CA THR A 205 -14.24 10.00 -10.80
C THR A 205 -14.77 10.99 -9.75
N GLY A 206 -14.44 12.28 -9.88
CA GLY A 206 -15.03 13.33 -9.05
C GLY A 206 -16.55 13.35 -9.16
N PHE A 207 -17.09 13.28 -10.38
CA PHE A 207 -18.54 13.18 -10.61
C PHE A 207 -19.14 11.87 -10.08
N ALA A 208 -18.44 10.74 -10.23
CA ALA A 208 -18.85 9.48 -9.62
C ALA A 208 -18.94 9.60 -8.08
N GLY A 209 -18.00 10.31 -7.45
CA GLY A 209 -18.03 10.63 -6.03
C GLY A 209 -19.26 11.45 -5.62
N ILE A 210 -19.60 12.50 -6.37
CA ILE A 210 -20.82 13.29 -6.16
C ILE A 210 -22.07 12.41 -6.29
N MET A 211 -22.12 11.57 -7.33
CA MET A 211 -23.26 10.71 -7.63
C MET A 211 -23.52 9.73 -6.48
N ILE A 212 -22.48 9.04 -6.02
CA ILE A 212 -22.57 8.09 -4.90
C ILE A 212 -22.96 8.80 -3.60
N ASP A 213 -22.37 9.96 -3.33
CA ASP A 213 -22.71 10.75 -2.15
C ASP A 213 -24.19 11.11 -2.12
N ARG A 214 -24.74 11.51 -3.28
CA ARG A 214 -26.15 11.90 -3.42
C ARG A 214 -27.11 10.71 -3.38
N LEU A 215 -26.76 9.59 -4.02
CA LEU A 215 -27.64 8.42 -4.12
C LEU A 215 -27.64 7.57 -2.85
N VAL A 216 -26.51 7.49 -2.15
CA VAL A 216 -26.33 6.55 -1.04
C VAL A 216 -26.13 7.30 0.27
N TYR A 217 -25.04 8.08 0.39
CA TYR A 217 -24.61 8.61 1.68
C TYR A 217 -25.51 9.71 2.24
N ARG A 218 -26.13 10.50 1.37
CA ARG A 218 -27.06 11.55 1.76
C ARG A 218 -28.22 11.01 2.59
N GLY A 219 -28.84 9.91 2.17
CA GLY A 219 -29.97 9.31 2.89
C GLY A 219 -29.60 8.88 4.31
N PHE A 220 -28.43 8.24 4.47
CA PHE A 220 -27.93 7.84 5.79
C PHE A 220 -27.60 9.04 6.69
N ARG A 221 -27.05 10.12 6.12
CA ARG A 221 -26.76 11.36 6.87
C ARG A 221 -28.02 12.06 7.34
N GLU A 222 -29.03 12.17 6.48
CA GLU A 222 -30.32 12.80 6.84
C GLU A 222 -30.99 12.03 7.99
N GLN A 223 -30.80 10.71 8.05
CA GLN A 223 -31.30 9.85 9.13
C GLN A 223 -30.39 9.82 10.37
N ARG A 224 -29.31 10.61 10.42
CA ARG A 224 -28.32 10.63 11.51
C ARG A 224 -27.77 9.23 11.85
N ALA A 225 -27.54 8.41 10.82
CA ALA A 225 -26.95 7.09 10.98
C ALA A 225 -25.58 7.18 11.65
N SER A 226 -25.21 6.15 12.41
CA SER A 226 -23.91 6.12 13.07
C SER A 226 -22.77 5.97 12.05
N PRO A 227 -21.54 6.42 12.37
CA PRO A 227 -20.39 6.29 11.46
C PRO A 227 -20.13 4.85 11.02
N GLN A 228 -20.42 3.87 11.87
CA GLN A 228 -20.27 2.44 11.55
C GLN A 228 -21.22 2.01 10.42
N VAL A 229 -22.48 2.48 10.45
CA VAL A 229 -23.45 2.18 9.38
C VAL A 229 -23.01 2.82 8.07
N MET A 230 -22.47 4.04 8.12
CA MET A 230 -21.90 4.70 6.94
C MET A 230 -20.69 3.93 6.37
N MET A 231 -19.82 3.41 7.24
CA MET A 231 -18.70 2.55 6.85
C MET A 231 -19.20 1.27 6.14
N ILE A 232 -20.18 0.57 6.69
CA ILE A 232 -20.77 -0.63 6.08
C ILE A 232 -21.42 -0.31 4.73
N ALA A 233 -22.16 0.79 4.64
CA ALA A 233 -22.76 1.25 3.38
C ALA A 233 -21.69 1.51 2.31
N SER A 234 -20.56 2.12 2.68
CA SER A 234 -19.45 2.37 1.75
C SER A 234 -18.77 1.08 1.25
N LEU A 235 -18.70 0.03 2.08
CA LEU A 235 -18.22 -1.28 1.64
C LEU A 235 -19.17 -1.90 0.62
N GLY A 236 -20.49 -1.76 0.83
CA GLY A 236 -21.50 -2.20 -0.15
C GLY A 236 -21.37 -1.48 -1.50
N VAL A 237 -21.20 -0.16 -1.47
CA VAL A 237 -20.90 0.63 -2.69
C VAL A 237 -19.63 0.13 -3.37
N ALA A 238 -18.58 -0.16 -2.60
CA ALA A 238 -17.32 -0.64 -3.13
C ALA A 238 -17.50 -1.94 -3.93
N LEU A 239 -18.21 -2.91 -3.35
CA LEU A 239 -18.51 -4.19 -3.99
C LEU A 239 -19.36 -4.03 -5.26
N ILE A 240 -20.31 -3.10 -5.27
CA ILE A 240 -21.13 -2.81 -6.46
C ILE A 240 -20.25 -2.24 -7.58
N LEU A 241 -19.43 -1.23 -7.30
CA LEU A 241 -18.54 -0.63 -8.29
C LEU A 241 -17.59 -1.67 -8.88
N ARG A 242 -17.01 -2.51 -8.02
CA ARG A 242 -16.12 -3.59 -8.46
C ARG A 242 -16.83 -4.62 -9.33
N ALA A 243 -18.05 -5.03 -8.95
CA ALA A 243 -18.84 -5.98 -9.74
C ALA A 243 -19.21 -5.40 -11.12
N LEU A 244 -19.54 -4.11 -11.19
CA LEU A 244 -19.79 -3.43 -12.47
C LEU A 244 -18.54 -3.41 -13.36
N THR A 245 -17.38 -3.14 -12.79
CA THR A 245 -16.11 -3.19 -13.53
C THR A 245 -15.77 -4.60 -14.01
N TYR A 246 -15.96 -5.62 -13.16
CA TYR A 246 -15.80 -7.03 -13.56
C TYR A 246 -16.74 -7.40 -14.71
N LEU A 247 -17.99 -6.94 -14.68
CA LEU A 247 -18.96 -7.22 -15.74
C LEU A 247 -18.54 -6.58 -17.08
N ARG A 248 -17.92 -5.39 -17.05
CA ARG A 248 -17.51 -4.69 -18.27
C ARG A 248 -16.14 -5.14 -18.81
N PHE A 249 -15.15 -5.31 -17.94
CA PHE A 249 -13.74 -5.50 -18.34
C PHE A 249 -13.22 -6.93 -18.08
N GLY A 250 -13.99 -7.76 -17.39
CA GLY A 250 -13.57 -9.12 -17.04
C GLY A 250 -12.54 -9.18 -15.91
N ALA A 251 -11.98 -10.37 -15.72
CA ALA A 251 -10.95 -10.65 -14.71
C ALA A 251 -9.51 -10.61 -15.27
N SER A 252 -9.35 -10.26 -16.55
CA SER A 252 -8.04 -10.15 -17.19
C SER A 252 -7.22 -9.03 -16.57
N ARG A 253 -5.89 -9.17 -16.65
CA ARG A 253 -4.97 -8.12 -16.21
C ARG A 253 -4.65 -7.23 -17.40
N ASN A 254 -5.04 -5.97 -17.32
CA ASN A 254 -4.79 -4.97 -18.35
C ASN A 254 -3.67 -4.02 -17.90
N MET A 255 -3.14 -3.23 -18.82
CA MET A 255 -2.10 -2.24 -18.55
C MET A 255 -2.37 -1.00 -19.40
N PHE A 256 -2.15 0.18 -18.83
CA PHE A 256 -2.27 1.44 -19.53
C PHE A 256 -0.88 1.87 -20.00
N GLU A 257 -0.73 2.11 -21.30
CA GLU A 257 0.50 2.63 -21.90
C GLU A 257 0.06 3.81 -22.75
N PRO A 258 0.45 5.07 -22.44
CA PRO A 258 0.07 6.22 -23.26
C PRO A 258 0.63 6.11 -24.68
N ASP A 259 1.80 5.51 -24.80
CA ASP A 259 2.52 5.32 -26.06
C ASP A 259 3.55 4.20 -25.84
N SER A 260 3.90 3.51 -26.91
CA SER A 260 4.76 2.33 -26.93
C SER A 260 6.18 2.63 -26.42
N ASP A 261 6.61 3.90 -26.51
CA ASP A 261 7.93 4.39 -26.11
C ASP A 261 8.13 4.51 -24.59
N TRP A 262 7.06 4.67 -23.81
CA TRP A 262 7.13 4.79 -22.34
C TRP A 262 7.79 3.60 -21.64
N ARG A 263 7.89 2.46 -22.32
CA ARG A 263 8.43 1.20 -21.77
C ARG A 263 9.71 0.73 -22.44
N MET A 264 10.34 1.56 -23.26
CA MET A 264 11.64 1.21 -23.81
C MET A 264 12.70 1.10 -22.71
N PRO A 265 13.61 0.10 -22.78
CA PRO A 265 14.70 -0.05 -21.80
C PRO A 265 15.66 1.15 -21.73
N THR A 266 15.70 1.96 -22.79
CA THR A 266 16.48 3.19 -22.92
C THR A 266 15.85 4.38 -22.18
N MET A 267 14.54 4.37 -21.95
CA MET A 267 13.78 5.46 -21.30
C MET A 267 13.89 5.40 -19.77
N ARG A 268 15.08 5.69 -19.26
CA ARG A 268 15.42 5.57 -17.84
C ARG A 268 16.42 6.64 -17.39
N TRP A 269 16.36 6.98 -16.11
CA TRP A 269 17.46 7.69 -15.45
C TRP A 269 18.46 6.67 -14.93
N GLU A 270 19.73 6.84 -15.30
CA GLU A 270 20.83 6.07 -14.74
C GLU A 270 21.39 6.82 -13.54
N LEU A 271 20.97 6.39 -12.34
CA LEU A 271 21.30 7.07 -11.10
C LEU A 271 22.45 6.34 -10.41
N PRO A 272 23.59 7.02 -10.11
CA PRO A 272 24.68 6.38 -9.37
C PRO A 272 24.22 6.02 -7.96
N THR A 273 24.53 4.80 -7.51
CA THR A 273 24.08 4.24 -6.24
C THR A 273 25.21 3.61 -5.43
N THR A 274 24.97 3.51 -4.12
CA THR A 274 25.80 2.76 -3.18
C THR A 274 25.00 1.57 -2.67
N LYS A 275 25.57 0.37 -2.76
CA LYS A 275 24.97 -0.88 -2.31
C LYS A 275 25.56 -1.28 -0.96
N PHE A 276 24.70 -1.59 0.02
CA PHE A 276 25.07 -2.19 1.28
C PHE A 276 24.73 -3.68 1.27
N ARG A 277 25.69 -4.55 1.57
CA ARG A 277 25.48 -5.99 1.65
C ARG A 277 25.71 -6.46 3.07
N PHE A 278 24.73 -7.20 3.60
CA PHE A 278 24.81 -7.87 4.89
C PHE A 278 24.87 -9.38 4.65
N ASN A 279 25.92 -10.02 5.14
CA ASN A 279 26.10 -11.47 5.07
C ASN A 279 25.79 -12.05 6.46
N LEU A 280 24.66 -12.73 6.60
CA LEU A 280 24.16 -13.34 7.85
C LEU A 280 24.40 -14.86 7.87
N GLY A 281 24.53 -15.42 9.07
CA GLY A 281 24.66 -16.86 9.30
C GLY A 281 26.09 -17.37 9.21
N ASP A 282 26.25 -18.58 8.68
CA ASP A 282 27.58 -19.19 8.52
C ASP A 282 28.38 -18.53 7.39
N ARG A 283 29.50 -17.90 7.76
CA ARG A 283 30.39 -17.17 6.85
C ARG A 283 31.59 -18.01 6.38
N THR A 284 31.70 -19.25 6.84
CA THR A 284 32.85 -20.15 6.60
C THR A 284 32.60 -21.20 5.52
N GLN A 285 31.33 -21.44 5.15
CA GLN A 285 30.86 -22.38 4.13
C GLN A 285 31.21 -22.03 2.65
N GLY A 286 32.31 -21.32 2.40
CA GLY A 286 32.98 -21.32 1.09
C GLY A 286 34.04 -22.42 0.96
N LEU A 287 34.29 -23.17 2.04
CA LEU A 287 35.15 -24.35 2.05
C LEU A 287 34.41 -25.55 1.44
N ALA A 288 34.22 -25.59 0.12
CA ALA A 288 34.08 -26.90 -0.51
C ALA A 288 35.47 -27.57 -0.44
N PRO A 289 35.67 -28.72 0.22
CA PRO A 289 36.83 -29.53 -0.10
C PRO A 289 36.71 -29.86 -1.59
N ALA A 290 37.67 -29.41 -2.39
CA ALA A 290 37.69 -29.70 -3.81
C ALA A 290 37.47 -31.21 -4.02
N GLU A 291 36.58 -31.58 -4.94
CA GLU A 291 36.55 -32.96 -5.40
C GLU A 291 37.96 -33.30 -5.90
N PRO A 292 38.55 -34.45 -5.52
CA PRO A 292 39.88 -34.81 -5.96
C PRO A 292 39.88 -34.86 -7.49
N PHE A 293 40.69 -34.01 -8.11
CA PHE A 293 40.94 -34.07 -9.55
C PHE A 293 41.61 -35.41 -9.84
N TRP A 294 40.89 -36.33 -10.47
CA TRP A 294 41.45 -37.56 -11.00
C TRP A 294 42.11 -37.24 -12.33
N ASP A 295 43.43 -37.41 -12.43
CA ASP A 295 44.04 -37.49 -13.74
C ASP A 295 43.50 -38.71 -14.49
N ALA A 296 43.59 -38.70 -15.82
CA ALA A 296 43.11 -39.80 -16.67
C ALA A 296 43.86 -41.14 -16.46
N ASN A 297 44.75 -41.21 -15.47
CA ASN A 297 45.65 -42.32 -15.21
C ASN A 297 45.27 -43.08 -13.91
N GLY A 298 44.32 -42.56 -13.12
CA GLY A 298 43.71 -43.27 -12.00
C GLY A 298 44.64 -43.53 -10.81
N ASN A 299 45.77 -42.83 -10.71
CA ASN A 299 46.70 -42.92 -9.59
C ASN A 299 46.73 -41.59 -8.83
N GLY A 300 45.86 -41.46 -7.83
CA GLY A 300 45.90 -40.33 -6.88
C GLY A 300 47.26 -40.25 -6.18
N ILE A 301 48.08 -39.27 -6.56
CA ILE A 301 49.33 -38.94 -5.87
C ILE A 301 49.06 -37.72 -4.99
N TYR A 302 49.03 -37.94 -3.67
CA TYR A 302 49.31 -36.89 -2.70
C TYR A 302 50.82 -36.66 -2.72
N ASP A 303 51.28 -35.55 -3.30
CA ASP A 303 52.70 -35.21 -3.22
C ASP A 303 53.01 -34.73 -1.79
N ARG A 304 54.02 -35.34 -1.16
CA ARG A 304 54.46 -34.96 0.18
C ARG A 304 55.44 -33.81 0.04
N GLY A 305 55.04 -32.63 0.49
CA GLY A 305 55.99 -31.54 0.72
C GLY A 305 57.14 -31.99 1.63
N THR A 306 58.29 -31.33 1.51
CA THR A 306 59.55 -31.59 2.24
C THR A 306 59.46 -31.56 3.78
N ASN A 307 58.27 -31.27 4.32
CA ASN A 307 58.01 -31.06 5.74
C ASN A 307 57.07 -32.13 6.34
N GLY A 308 56.57 -33.07 5.52
CA GLY A 308 55.80 -34.23 5.99
C GLY A 308 54.38 -33.97 6.50
N LEU A 309 53.80 -32.79 6.27
CA LEU A 309 52.40 -32.47 6.58
C LEU A 309 51.54 -32.47 5.32
N PHE A 310 50.29 -32.95 5.44
CA PHE A 310 49.29 -32.90 4.38
C PHE A 310 48.71 -31.48 4.29
N GLU A 311 48.97 -30.77 3.20
CA GLU A 311 48.38 -29.47 2.94
C GLU A 311 47.65 -29.50 1.58
N SER A 312 46.36 -29.16 1.61
CA SER A 312 45.52 -29.03 0.42
C SER A 312 45.72 -27.64 -0.17
N PHE A 313 46.28 -27.55 -1.37
CA PHE A 313 46.48 -26.30 -2.10
C PHE A 313 45.80 -26.34 -3.46
N THR A 314 45.08 -25.27 -3.79
CA THR A 314 44.41 -25.04 -5.07
C THR A 314 45.04 -23.83 -5.74
N ASP A 315 45.41 -23.96 -7.01
CA ASP A 315 45.71 -22.84 -7.91
C ASP A 315 44.39 -22.11 -8.23
N LEU A 316 44.25 -20.87 -7.73
CA LEU A 316 42.99 -20.11 -7.76
C LEU A 316 42.88 -19.17 -8.97
N ASP A 317 43.99 -18.82 -9.62
CA ASP A 317 44.04 -17.86 -10.72
C ASP A 317 44.50 -18.47 -12.06
N GLY A 318 44.88 -19.75 -12.07
CA GLY A 318 45.21 -20.50 -13.28
C GLY A 318 46.60 -20.21 -13.84
N ASP A 319 47.50 -19.64 -13.03
CA ASP A 319 48.87 -19.32 -13.42
C ASP A 319 49.87 -20.48 -13.21
N ASN A 320 49.38 -21.65 -12.79
CA ASN A 320 50.16 -22.84 -12.41
C ASN A 320 51.11 -22.61 -11.21
N ARG A 321 50.81 -21.67 -10.30
CA ARG A 321 51.51 -21.51 -9.01
C ARG A 321 50.61 -21.85 -7.82
N TYR A 322 51.26 -22.22 -6.71
CA TYR A 322 50.59 -22.55 -5.47
C TYR A 322 50.26 -21.29 -4.68
N ASP A 323 48.98 -20.98 -4.53
CA ASP A 323 48.52 -19.87 -3.70
C ASP A 323 48.19 -20.30 -2.27
N SER A 324 48.68 -19.55 -1.29
CA SER A 324 48.18 -19.64 0.08
C SER A 324 46.75 -19.08 0.14
N ALA A 325 45.83 -19.80 0.78
CA ALA A 325 44.45 -19.34 1.00
C ALA A 325 44.41 -17.90 1.53
N GLN A 326 44.06 -16.94 0.66
CA GLN A 326 44.07 -15.53 1.05
C GLN A 326 42.85 -15.22 1.91
N THR A 327 43.06 -14.55 3.05
CA THR A 327 41.98 -13.89 3.78
C THR A 327 41.29 -12.87 2.88
N TYR A 328 39.97 -12.73 2.99
CA TYR A 328 39.21 -11.76 2.22
C TYR A 328 39.80 -10.35 2.41
N ASN A 329 40.49 -9.87 1.38
CA ASN A 329 40.98 -8.51 1.30
C ASN A 329 39.86 -7.65 0.70
N HIS A 330 39.51 -6.58 1.40
CA HIS A 330 38.43 -5.67 1.03
C HIS A 330 38.67 -5.06 -0.35
N TYR A 331 37.76 -5.29 -1.31
CA TYR A 331 37.62 -4.58 -2.60
C TYR A 331 38.93 -4.21 -3.34
N ASN A 332 39.85 -5.16 -3.51
CA ASN A 332 40.91 -5.00 -4.50
C ASN A 332 40.40 -5.51 -5.85
N CYS A 333 40.37 -4.62 -6.84
CA CYS A 333 40.15 -4.98 -8.23
C CYS A 333 41.49 -5.36 -8.83
N GLU A 334 41.59 -6.57 -9.38
CA GLU A 334 42.81 -7.07 -9.99
C GLU A 334 42.52 -7.49 -11.43
N GLN A 335 43.55 -7.45 -12.26
CA GLN A 335 43.43 -7.81 -13.67
C GLN A 335 43.32 -9.33 -13.79
N THR A 336 42.12 -9.81 -14.11
CA THR A 336 41.84 -11.25 -14.26
C THR A 336 41.93 -11.71 -15.71
N GLY A 337 42.07 -10.78 -16.66
CA GLY A 337 42.25 -11.11 -18.06
C GLY A 337 42.58 -9.90 -18.92
N ILE A 338 42.66 -10.13 -20.23
CA ILE A 338 42.75 -9.09 -21.26
C ILE A 338 41.66 -9.44 -22.27
N ASP A 339 40.84 -8.46 -22.66
CA ASP A 339 39.83 -8.68 -23.70
C ASP A 339 40.54 -8.88 -25.04
N GLU A 340 40.34 -10.05 -25.66
CA GLU A 340 40.98 -10.47 -26.91
C GLU A 340 40.66 -9.53 -28.08
N THR A 341 39.54 -8.78 -28.01
CA THR A 341 39.10 -7.88 -29.09
C THR A 341 39.57 -6.44 -28.93
N THR A 342 39.70 -5.96 -27.70
CA THR A 342 40.02 -4.54 -27.40
C THR A 342 41.44 -4.36 -26.85
N GLY A 343 42.08 -5.42 -26.34
CA GLY A 343 43.39 -5.37 -25.71
C GLY A 343 43.40 -4.69 -24.34
N GLU A 344 42.23 -4.34 -23.79
CA GLU A 344 42.09 -3.71 -22.48
C GLU A 344 42.14 -4.73 -21.34
N PRO A 345 42.73 -4.36 -20.18
CA PRO A 345 42.76 -5.24 -19.01
C PRO A 345 41.34 -5.45 -18.45
N ILE A 346 40.89 -6.69 -18.38
CA ILE A 346 39.65 -7.07 -17.69
C ILE A 346 39.95 -7.06 -16.19
N LEU A 347 39.47 -6.01 -15.52
CA LEU A 347 39.47 -5.95 -14.07
C LEU A 347 38.24 -6.70 -13.55
N SER A 348 38.42 -7.66 -12.65
CA SER A 348 37.29 -8.30 -12.00
C SER A 348 37.56 -8.52 -10.52
N ARG A 349 36.47 -8.69 -9.77
CA ARG A 349 36.52 -8.86 -8.33
C ARG A 349 37.03 -10.25 -7.97
N ILE A 350 38.16 -10.35 -7.28
CA ILE A 350 38.56 -11.57 -6.59
C ILE A 350 37.70 -11.72 -5.33
N VAL A 351 36.82 -12.72 -5.31
CA VAL A 351 36.09 -13.10 -4.10
C VAL A 351 36.85 -14.26 -3.47
N SER A 352 37.77 -13.96 -2.54
CA SER A 352 38.36 -15.02 -1.73
C SER A 352 37.23 -15.74 -0.97
N GLU A 353 37.17 -17.07 -1.11
CA GLU A 353 36.06 -17.90 -0.65
C GLU A 353 36.14 -18.25 0.85
N VAL A 354 37.21 -17.84 1.55
CA VAL A 354 37.50 -18.32 2.91
C VAL A 354 36.58 -17.72 3.98
N SER A 355 36.32 -16.41 3.96
CA SER A 355 35.37 -15.78 4.89
C SER A 355 34.86 -14.42 4.39
N LYS A 356 33.54 -14.21 4.36
CA LYS A 356 32.94 -12.91 4.00
C LYS A 356 32.66 -12.10 5.26
N PRO A 357 32.89 -10.76 5.29
CA PRO A 357 32.55 -9.93 6.45
C PRO A 357 31.03 -9.80 6.62
N PHE A 358 30.57 -9.50 7.85
CA PHE A 358 29.14 -9.27 8.14
C PHE A 358 28.53 -8.13 7.30
N PHE A 359 29.30 -7.07 7.07
CA PHE A 359 28.86 -5.87 6.37
C PHE A 359 29.86 -5.46 5.29
N GLU A 360 29.33 -5.12 4.12
CA GLU A 360 30.04 -4.71 2.92
C GLU A 360 29.36 -3.47 2.32
N MET A 361 30.12 -2.46 1.89
CA MET A 361 29.63 -1.30 1.14
C MET A 361 30.40 -1.19 -0.17
N TYR A 362 29.69 -0.96 -1.28
CA TYR A 362 30.30 -0.80 -2.61
C TYR A 362 29.49 0.11 -3.52
N ASP A 363 30.19 0.77 -4.43
CA ASP A 363 29.67 1.73 -5.41
C ASP A 363 30.05 1.38 -6.85
N THR A 364 30.77 0.29 -7.09
CA THR A 364 31.11 -0.26 -8.42
C THR A 364 30.42 -1.59 -8.67
N ASN A 365 30.22 -1.95 -9.94
CA ASN A 365 29.67 -3.25 -10.33
C ASN A 365 30.76 -4.36 -10.29
N VAL A 366 30.40 -5.57 -10.72
CA VAL A 366 31.25 -6.78 -10.63
C VAL A 366 32.53 -6.67 -11.46
N ASP A 367 32.47 -5.89 -12.53
CA ASP A 367 33.53 -5.53 -13.47
C ASP A 367 34.47 -4.44 -12.96
N CYS A 368 34.27 -3.90 -11.75
CA CYS A 368 35.15 -2.91 -11.10
C CYS A 368 35.37 -1.58 -11.85
N VAL A 369 34.91 -1.45 -13.10
CA VAL A 369 35.07 -0.28 -13.97
C VAL A 369 33.77 0.51 -14.03
N THR A 370 32.63 -0.17 -14.17
CA THR A 370 31.35 0.54 -14.20
C THR A 370 30.86 0.88 -12.79
N GLY A 371 30.49 2.15 -12.58
CA GLY A 371 29.81 2.57 -11.36
C GLY A 371 28.49 1.80 -11.20
N ALA A 372 28.14 1.42 -9.98
CA ALA A 372 26.86 0.84 -9.67
C ALA A 372 25.78 1.89 -9.94
N THR A 373 24.95 1.64 -10.95
CA THR A 373 23.81 2.49 -11.30
C THR A 373 22.50 1.75 -11.05
N THR A 374 21.49 2.48 -10.59
CA THR A 374 20.12 2.01 -10.53
C THR A 374 19.36 2.58 -11.71
N ASN A 375 18.84 1.70 -12.55
CA ASN A 375 18.02 2.05 -13.71
C ASN A 375 16.60 2.41 -13.26
N TYR A 376 16.29 3.70 -13.19
CA TYR A 376 14.98 4.19 -12.79
C TYR A 376 14.16 4.65 -14.01
N ALA A 377 13.20 3.83 -14.43
CA ALA A 377 12.39 4.13 -15.61
C ALA A 377 11.53 5.40 -15.45
N TYR A 378 11.40 6.18 -16.52
CA TYR A 378 10.68 7.47 -16.50
C TYR A 378 9.21 7.34 -16.05
N TYR A 379 8.51 6.31 -16.54
CA TYR A 379 7.13 6.02 -16.16
C TYR A 379 6.94 5.72 -14.67
N LYS A 380 7.98 5.28 -13.95
CA LYS A 380 7.91 5.12 -12.48
C LYS A 380 8.10 6.45 -11.77
N GLY A 381 8.96 7.34 -12.26
CA GLY A 381 9.23 8.64 -11.65
C GLY A 381 8.11 9.67 -11.79
N ILE A 382 7.32 9.59 -12.86
CA ILE A 382 6.20 10.51 -13.06
C ILE A 382 5.08 10.33 -12.02
N VAL A 383 4.88 9.11 -11.51
CA VAL A 383 3.85 8.78 -10.52
C VAL A 383 3.99 9.64 -9.25
N PRO A 384 5.12 9.63 -8.53
CA PRO A 384 5.28 10.50 -7.37
C PRO A 384 5.23 11.98 -7.73
N ALA A 385 5.76 12.40 -8.88
CA ALA A 385 5.70 13.79 -9.29
C ALA A 385 4.24 14.29 -9.40
N VAL A 386 3.39 13.55 -10.11
CA VAL A 386 1.96 13.87 -10.32
C VAL A 386 1.18 13.83 -9.01
N ILE A 387 1.40 12.82 -8.15
CA ILE A 387 0.68 12.74 -6.88
C ILE A 387 1.11 13.85 -5.91
N PHE A 388 2.41 14.00 -5.62
CA PHE A 388 2.85 14.99 -4.63
C PHE A 388 2.50 16.42 -5.06
N SER A 389 2.55 16.71 -6.36
CA SER A 389 2.09 18.01 -6.90
C SER A 389 0.57 18.18 -6.73
N SER A 390 -0.24 17.18 -7.07
CA SER A 390 -1.70 17.21 -6.86
C SER A 390 -2.06 17.43 -5.38
N VAL A 391 -1.31 16.80 -4.49
CA VAL A 391 -1.46 16.95 -3.03
C VAL A 391 -1.03 18.33 -2.56
N ALA A 392 0.07 18.86 -3.08
CA ALA A 392 0.52 20.22 -2.79
C ALA A 392 -0.54 21.24 -3.24
N ILE A 393 -1.12 21.06 -4.43
CA ILE A 393 -2.23 21.88 -4.94
C ILE A 393 -3.45 21.77 -4.03
N LEU A 394 -3.83 20.56 -3.60
CA LEU A 394 -4.92 20.37 -2.63
C LEU A 394 -4.63 21.09 -1.31
N LEU A 395 -3.40 21.00 -0.78
CA LEU A 395 -3.01 21.69 0.46
C LEU A 395 -3.12 23.21 0.31
N LEU A 396 -2.68 23.77 -0.82
CA LEU A 396 -2.85 25.18 -1.13
C LEU A 396 -4.34 25.54 -1.22
N LEU A 397 -5.15 24.71 -1.88
CA LEU A 397 -6.59 24.88 -1.95
C LEU A 397 -7.23 24.92 -0.55
N LEU A 398 -6.89 23.97 0.33
CA LEU A 398 -7.50 23.85 1.65
C LEU A 398 -7.03 24.92 2.65
N THR A 399 -5.79 25.40 2.51
CA THR A 399 -5.21 26.37 3.45
C THR A 399 -5.39 27.81 3.02
N LYS A 400 -5.30 28.11 1.72
CA LYS A 400 -5.27 29.48 1.18
C LYS A 400 -6.58 29.96 0.56
N THR A 401 -7.50 29.07 0.16
CA THR A 401 -8.73 29.47 -0.53
C THR A 401 -9.95 29.64 0.39
N ARG A 402 -10.99 30.33 -0.11
CA ARG A 402 -12.29 30.46 0.56
C ARG A 402 -13.00 29.12 0.73
N LEU A 403 -12.88 28.22 -0.26
CA LEU A 403 -13.45 26.87 -0.20
C LEU A 403 -12.83 26.08 0.97
N GLY A 404 -11.51 26.12 1.09
CA GLY A 404 -10.78 25.48 2.18
C GLY A 404 -11.16 25.98 3.58
N ARG A 405 -11.46 27.28 3.72
CA ARG A 405 -11.99 27.84 4.99
C ARG A 405 -13.37 27.29 5.33
N LYS A 406 -14.29 27.20 4.35
CA LYS A 406 -15.62 26.61 4.54
C LYS A 406 -15.53 25.12 4.90
N MET A 407 -14.65 24.37 4.24
CA MET A 407 -14.41 22.95 4.55
C MET A 407 -13.93 22.72 5.98
N ARG A 408 -12.99 23.54 6.47
CA ARG A 408 -12.54 23.46 7.86
C ARG A 408 -13.63 23.81 8.87
N ALA A 409 -14.42 24.85 8.61
CA ALA A 409 -15.55 25.19 9.46
C ALA A 409 -16.59 24.06 9.56
N VAL A 410 -16.91 23.42 8.43
CA VAL A 410 -17.82 22.26 8.39
C VAL A 410 -17.22 21.04 9.09
N ALA A 411 -15.91 20.80 8.93
CA ALA A 411 -15.21 19.72 9.62
C ALA A 411 -15.27 19.86 11.14
N ASP A 412 -15.09 21.07 11.66
CA ASP A 412 -15.10 21.37 13.10
C ASP A 412 -16.50 21.20 13.70
N ASN A 413 -17.51 21.87 13.13
CA ASN A 413 -18.91 21.72 13.54
C ASN A 413 -19.87 22.02 12.37
N PRO A 414 -20.48 21.01 11.75
CA PRO A 414 -21.43 21.19 10.64
C PRO A 414 -22.64 22.05 11.02
N GLU A 415 -23.18 21.91 12.23
CA GLU A 415 -24.38 22.62 12.67
C GLU A 415 -24.09 24.12 12.89
N LEU A 416 -22.94 24.45 13.50
CA LEU A 416 -22.49 25.83 13.67
C LEU A 416 -22.11 26.49 12.33
N ALA A 417 -21.53 25.72 11.41
CA ALA A 417 -21.23 26.19 10.07
C ALA A 417 -22.53 26.53 9.31
N ALA A 418 -23.56 25.69 9.45
CA ALA A 418 -24.88 25.93 8.85
C ALA A 418 -25.55 27.21 9.40
N SER A 419 -25.50 27.43 10.72
CA SER A 419 -26.03 28.67 11.32
C SER A 419 -25.27 29.93 10.90
N SER A 420 -24.02 29.79 10.48
CA SER A 420 -23.19 30.85 9.90
C SER A 420 -23.41 31.08 8.39
N GLY A 421 -24.45 30.47 7.80
CA GLY A 421 -24.81 30.61 6.38
C GLY A 421 -23.95 29.78 5.41
N ILE A 422 -23.17 28.81 5.91
CA ILE A 422 -22.40 27.90 5.06
C ILE A 422 -23.29 26.73 4.66
N ASN A 423 -23.48 26.53 3.35
CA ASN A 423 -24.19 25.36 2.84
C ASN A 423 -23.32 24.10 3.03
N VAL A 424 -23.62 23.33 4.08
CA VAL A 424 -22.92 22.11 4.48
C VAL A 424 -22.98 21.04 3.39
N GLU A 425 -24.15 20.83 2.78
CA GLU A 425 -24.35 19.84 1.71
C GLU A 425 -23.41 20.12 0.52
N ARG A 426 -23.33 21.37 0.06
CA ARG A 426 -22.42 21.75 -1.03
C ARG A 426 -20.95 21.53 -0.67
N VAL A 427 -20.56 21.76 0.59
CA VAL A 427 -19.19 21.52 1.07
C VAL A 427 -18.88 20.02 1.13
N GLN A 428 -19.86 19.20 1.53
CA GLN A 428 -19.73 17.74 1.52
C GLN A 428 -19.62 17.20 0.08
N LEU A 429 -20.43 17.71 -0.86
CA LEU A 429 -20.37 17.30 -2.27
C LEU A 429 -19.04 17.72 -2.93
N THR A 430 -18.52 18.92 -2.66
CA THR A 430 -17.21 19.33 -3.18
C THR A 430 -16.07 18.55 -2.54
N SER A 431 -16.22 18.15 -1.27
CA SER A 431 -15.29 17.24 -0.60
C SER A 431 -15.30 15.85 -1.26
N ALA A 432 -16.47 15.32 -1.58
CA ALA A 432 -16.62 14.04 -2.27
C ALA A 432 -15.99 14.09 -3.68
N PHE A 433 -16.23 15.17 -4.42
CA PHE A 433 -15.63 15.41 -5.74
C PHE A 433 -14.10 15.46 -5.67
N LEU A 434 -13.53 16.30 -4.81
CA LEU A 434 -12.06 16.45 -4.71
C LEU A 434 -11.40 15.17 -4.21
N SER A 435 -12.04 14.47 -3.28
CA SER A 435 -11.54 13.20 -2.76
C SER A 435 -11.50 12.11 -3.84
N ALA A 436 -12.64 11.86 -4.49
CA ALA A 436 -12.74 10.85 -5.55
C ALA A 436 -11.89 11.22 -6.78
N GLY A 437 -11.81 12.51 -7.12
CA GLY A 437 -10.98 13.04 -8.20
C GLY A 437 -9.50 12.75 -8.00
N ILE A 438 -8.95 13.03 -6.81
CA ILE A 438 -7.53 12.76 -6.51
C ILE A 438 -7.23 11.26 -6.51
N SER A 439 -8.12 10.44 -5.97
CA SER A 439 -7.94 8.98 -6.03
C SER A 439 -8.04 8.46 -7.47
N GLY A 440 -8.94 8.98 -8.29
CA GLY A 440 -9.03 8.63 -9.71
C GLY A 440 -7.80 9.03 -10.52
N LEU A 441 -7.31 10.26 -10.33
CA LEU A 441 -6.06 10.72 -10.92
C LEU A 441 -4.89 9.83 -10.51
N GLY A 442 -4.85 9.41 -9.23
CA GLY A 442 -3.86 8.46 -8.76
C GLY A 442 -3.97 7.07 -9.39
N GLY A 443 -5.18 6.60 -9.63
CA GLY A 443 -5.43 5.35 -10.34
C GLY A 443 -4.95 5.39 -11.79
N ALA A 444 -5.27 6.48 -12.50
CA ALA A 444 -4.88 6.68 -13.89
C ALA A 444 -3.35 6.70 -14.06
N ILE A 445 -2.64 7.46 -13.23
CA ILE A 445 -1.17 7.49 -13.31
C ILE A 445 -0.55 6.17 -12.85
N PHE A 446 -1.14 5.48 -11.87
CA PHE A 446 -0.60 4.21 -11.39
C PHE A 446 -0.80 3.06 -12.39
N ALA A 447 -1.81 3.14 -13.26
CA ALA A 447 -2.10 2.15 -14.29
C ALA A 447 -0.95 1.90 -15.29
N ILE A 448 0.01 2.84 -15.39
CA ILE A 448 1.24 2.70 -16.20
C ILE A 448 2.32 1.85 -15.53
N THR A 449 2.23 1.63 -14.21
CA THR A 449 3.33 1.01 -13.45
C THR A 449 3.27 -0.51 -13.45
N LEU A 450 2.07 -1.07 -13.41
CA LEU A 450 1.82 -2.50 -13.26
C LEU A 450 0.53 -2.91 -13.92
N ARG A 451 0.45 -4.20 -14.25
CA ARG A 451 -0.78 -4.80 -14.78
C ARG A 451 -1.83 -4.89 -13.67
N TYR A 452 -3.02 -4.39 -13.93
CA TYR A 452 -4.10 -4.29 -12.96
C TYR A 452 -5.34 -5.08 -13.38
N ASN A 453 -6.14 -5.46 -12.38
CA ASN A 453 -7.47 -6.05 -12.51
C ASN A 453 -8.44 -5.30 -11.57
N PRO A 454 -9.76 -5.57 -11.60
CA PRO A 454 -10.71 -4.84 -10.75
C PRO A 454 -10.47 -5.01 -9.23
N GLU A 455 -9.72 -6.04 -8.80
CA GLU A 455 -9.37 -6.24 -7.37
C GLU A 455 -8.17 -5.41 -6.92
N THR A 456 -7.32 -4.98 -7.85
CA THR A 456 -6.01 -4.34 -7.56
C THR A 456 -6.16 -3.16 -6.60
N ALA A 457 -7.15 -2.29 -6.81
CA ALA A 457 -7.31 -1.11 -5.97
C ALA A 457 -7.69 -1.43 -4.51
N PHE A 458 -8.48 -2.48 -4.28
CA PHE A 458 -8.86 -2.90 -2.92
C PHE A 458 -7.65 -3.37 -2.12
N THR A 459 -6.68 -4.03 -2.77
CA THR A 459 -5.42 -4.43 -2.12
C THR A 459 -4.57 -3.23 -1.68
N LEU A 460 -4.74 -2.07 -2.34
CA LEU A 460 -4.07 -0.82 -1.99
C LEU A 460 -4.84 0.00 -0.94
N LEU A 461 -6.11 -0.32 -0.69
CA LEU A 461 -6.94 0.36 0.31
C LEU A 461 -6.39 0.17 1.73
N LEU A 462 -6.04 -1.07 2.07
CA LEU A 462 -5.65 -1.43 3.43
C LEU A 462 -4.32 -0.79 3.84
N PRO A 463 -3.24 -0.78 3.03
CA PRO A 463 -2.02 -0.05 3.38
C PRO A 463 -2.27 1.46 3.45
N SER A 464 -3.24 1.98 2.69
CA SER A 464 -3.65 3.38 2.76
C SER A 464 -4.37 3.71 4.08
N PHE A 465 -5.09 2.75 4.69
CA PHE A 465 -5.57 2.90 6.06
C PHE A 465 -4.43 2.97 7.08
N ALA A 466 -3.35 2.19 6.89
CA ALA A 466 -2.17 2.30 7.72
C ALA A 466 -1.60 3.73 7.69
N VAL A 467 -1.54 4.34 6.50
CA VAL A 467 -1.09 5.72 6.33
C VAL A 467 -1.97 6.73 7.10
N ILE A 468 -3.29 6.62 7.00
CA ILE A 468 -4.20 7.57 7.66
C ILE A 468 -4.13 7.44 9.18
N VAL A 469 -4.09 6.20 9.66
CA VAL A 469 -4.04 5.91 11.08
C VAL A 469 -2.73 6.41 11.68
N LEU A 470 -1.60 6.12 11.03
CA LEU A 470 -0.28 6.61 11.43
C LEU A 470 -0.20 8.14 11.36
N GLY A 471 -0.75 8.72 10.29
CA GLY A 471 -0.81 10.16 10.04
C GLY A 471 -1.83 10.92 10.88
N THR A 472 -2.58 10.24 11.74
CA THR A 472 -3.77 10.73 12.45
C THR A 472 -4.93 11.07 11.50
N ILE A 473 -6.11 10.51 11.79
CA ILE A 473 -7.32 10.67 10.99
C ILE A 473 -7.66 12.16 10.80
N GLY A 474 -7.79 12.61 9.55
CA GLY A 474 -8.15 14.00 9.21
C GLY A 474 -6.98 14.99 9.09
N SER A 475 -5.74 14.53 9.28
CA SER A 475 -4.51 15.33 9.10
C SER A 475 -3.83 15.04 7.76
N ILE A 476 -3.95 15.97 6.81
CA ILE A 476 -3.30 15.83 5.50
C ILE A 476 -1.77 15.88 5.59
N PRO A 477 -1.13 16.80 6.34
CA PRO A 477 0.32 16.78 6.53
C PRO A 477 0.81 15.49 7.19
N GLY A 478 0.02 14.96 8.14
CA GLY A 478 0.31 13.69 8.78
C GLY A 478 0.25 12.52 7.79
N ALA A 479 -0.74 12.49 6.90
CA ALA A 479 -0.86 11.50 5.83
C ALA A 479 0.35 11.52 4.87
N ILE A 480 0.90 12.70 4.54
CA ILE A 480 2.11 12.81 3.70
C ILE A 480 3.30 12.13 4.37
N ILE A 481 3.60 12.48 5.63
CA ILE A 481 4.72 11.89 6.36
C ILE A 481 4.51 10.39 6.56
N ALA A 482 3.29 9.99 6.93
CA ALA A 482 2.94 8.59 7.13
C ALA A 482 3.07 7.78 5.84
N SER A 483 2.70 8.33 4.68
CA SER A 483 2.85 7.65 3.39
C SER A 483 4.31 7.40 3.03
N LEU A 484 5.21 8.35 3.34
CA LEU A 484 6.64 8.18 3.15
C LEU A 484 7.20 7.10 4.07
N ILE A 485 6.78 7.07 5.33
CA ILE A 485 7.20 6.03 6.28
C ILE A 485 6.69 4.66 5.83
N VAL A 486 5.41 4.53 5.50
CA VAL A 486 4.82 3.25 5.09
C VAL A 486 5.39 2.77 3.74
N GLY A 487 5.59 3.69 2.79
CA GLY A 487 6.26 3.41 1.52
C GLY A 487 7.71 2.96 1.72
N PHE A 488 8.43 3.57 2.67
CA PHE A 488 9.79 3.19 3.03
C PHE A 488 9.83 1.80 3.67
N VAL A 489 8.93 1.51 4.61
CA VAL A 489 8.82 0.18 5.23
C VAL A 489 8.60 -0.89 4.16
N ARG A 490 7.71 -0.65 3.19
CA ARG A 490 7.50 -1.56 2.07
C ARG A 490 8.75 -1.71 1.19
N ALA A 491 9.34 -0.60 0.74
CA ALA A 491 10.51 -0.61 -0.14
C ALA A 491 11.74 -1.27 0.49
N LEU A 492 11.96 -1.03 1.79
CA LEU A 492 13.04 -1.65 2.55
C LEU A 492 12.79 -3.15 2.81
N SER A 493 11.54 -3.55 3.01
CA SER A 493 11.22 -4.94 3.33
C SER A 493 11.45 -5.90 2.16
N SER A 494 11.27 -5.45 0.91
CA SER A 494 11.44 -6.29 -0.27
C SER A 494 12.84 -6.94 -0.38
N PRO A 495 13.96 -6.19 -0.37
CA PRO A 495 15.30 -6.79 -0.45
C PRO A 495 15.66 -7.64 0.76
N ILE A 496 15.15 -7.29 1.96
CA ILE A 496 15.34 -8.09 3.18
C ILE A 496 14.65 -9.45 3.05
N LEU A 497 13.38 -9.47 2.62
CA LEU A 497 12.61 -10.70 2.44
C LEU A 497 13.18 -11.58 1.32
N ILE A 498 13.69 -10.99 0.25
CA ILE A 498 14.39 -11.72 -0.82
C ILE A 498 15.65 -12.40 -0.28
N GLY A 499 16.51 -11.63 0.42
CA GLY A 499 17.78 -12.13 0.93
C GLY A 499 17.63 -13.25 1.96
N ILE A 500 16.58 -13.22 2.79
CA ILE A 500 16.28 -14.24 3.81
C ILE A 500 15.51 -15.43 3.21
N GLY A 501 14.59 -15.18 2.26
CA GLY A 501 13.70 -16.22 1.72
C GLY A 501 14.41 -17.26 0.86
N SER A 502 15.41 -16.85 0.06
CA SER A 502 16.13 -17.77 -0.84
C SER A 502 16.91 -18.87 -0.09
N PRO A 503 17.71 -18.57 0.95
CA PRO A 503 18.41 -19.60 1.74
C PRO A 503 17.47 -20.57 2.47
N LEU A 504 16.29 -20.11 2.89
CA LEU A 504 15.31 -20.94 3.60
C LEU A 504 14.46 -21.81 2.66
N GLY A 505 14.74 -21.82 1.35
CA GLY A 505 13.94 -22.54 0.35
C GLY A 505 12.53 -21.97 0.14
N ARG A 506 12.28 -20.73 0.60
CA ARG A 506 10.96 -20.07 0.58
C ARG A 506 10.96 -18.86 -0.34
N SER A 507 10.99 -19.12 -1.65
CA SER A 507 11.03 -18.08 -2.70
C SER A 507 9.81 -17.14 -2.71
N ASN A 508 8.66 -17.58 -2.17
CA ASN A 508 7.43 -16.77 -2.06
C ASN A 508 7.46 -15.73 -0.92
N TYR A 509 8.48 -15.70 -0.06
CA TYR A 509 8.58 -14.72 1.04
C TYR A 509 8.58 -13.27 0.55
N THR A 510 8.99 -13.05 -0.69
CA THR A 510 8.94 -11.75 -1.36
C THR A 510 7.52 -11.16 -1.41
N ALA A 511 6.49 -12.00 -1.50
CA ALA A 511 5.08 -11.58 -1.49
C ALA A 511 4.63 -11.02 -0.13
N MET A 512 5.40 -11.27 0.94
CA MET A 512 5.12 -10.69 2.27
C MET A 512 5.43 -9.20 2.34
N ASP A 513 6.08 -8.61 1.32
CA ASP A 513 6.28 -7.15 1.24
C ASP A 513 4.95 -6.38 1.34
N GLY A 514 3.84 -7.00 0.88
CA GLY A 514 2.45 -6.53 0.95
C GLY A 514 1.95 -6.37 2.37
N VAL A 515 2.53 -7.13 3.28
CA VAL A 515 2.06 -7.32 4.65
C VAL A 515 2.79 -6.41 5.64
N MET A 516 3.99 -6.00 5.29
CA MET A 516 4.88 -5.22 6.15
C MET A 516 4.27 -3.88 6.61
N PRO A 517 3.54 -3.12 5.75
CA PRO A 517 2.75 -1.98 6.20
C PRO A 517 1.80 -2.28 7.36
N TYR A 518 1.16 -3.43 7.37
CA TYR A 518 0.19 -3.82 8.41
C TYR A 518 0.87 -4.19 9.71
N ILE A 519 1.93 -5.01 9.63
CA ILE A 519 2.71 -5.40 10.81
C ILE A 519 3.28 -4.15 11.48
N PHE A 520 3.83 -3.24 10.67
CA PHE A 520 4.32 -1.95 11.14
C PHE A 520 3.21 -1.09 11.75
N LEU A 521 2.03 -1.01 11.11
CA LEU A 521 0.88 -0.30 11.65
C LEU A 521 0.48 -0.80 13.03
N VAL A 522 0.32 -2.12 13.17
CA VAL A 522 -0.07 -2.76 14.44
C VAL A 522 0.98 -2.46 15.51
N ALA A 523 2.26 -2.60 15.18
CA ALA A 523 3.35 -2.27 16.09
C ALA A 523 3.31 -0.80 16.53
N VAL A 524 3.13 0.15 15.60
CA VAL A 524 3.06 1.58 15.95
C VAL A 524 1.83 1.88 16.79
N LEU A 525 0.65 1.33 16.47
CA LEU A 525 -0.56 1.57 17.27
C LEU A 525 -0.48 0.99 18.68
N MET A 526 0.24 -0.11 18.87
CA MET A 526 0.51 -0.67 20.19
C MET A 526 1.39 0.27 21.04
N ILE A 527 2.27 1.04 20.40
CA ILE A 527 3.20 1.96 21.05
C ILE A 527 2.59 3.37 21.19
N MET A 528 1.91 3.86 20.14
CA MET A 528 1.35 5.21 20.00
C MET A 528 -0.08 5.13 19.45
N PRO A 529 -1.09 4.88 20.31
CA PRO A 529 -2.48 4.63 19.89
C PRO A 529 -3.19 5.85 19.27
N GLU A 530 -2.67 7.06 19.45
CA GLU A 530 -3.20 8.31 18.87
C GLU A 530 -2.56 8.68 17.51
N GLY A 531 -1.54 7.92 17.08
CA GLY A 531 -0.76 8.19 15.86
C GLY A 531 0.30 9.29 16.03
N ILE A 532 1.12 9.50 15.00
CA ILE A 532 2.24 10.45 15.03
C ILE A 532 1.75 11.91 14.89
N GLY A 533 0.63 12.13 14.20
CA GLY A 533 0.09 13.46 13.95
C GLY A 533 -0.30 14.20 15.24
N ASP A 534 -0.90 13.50 16.20
CA ASP A 534 -1.25 14.07 17.50
C ASP A 534 -0.02 14.51 18.31
N ALA A 535 1.03 13.68 18.33
CA ALA A 535 2.31 14.03 18.96
C ALA A 535 2.94 15.29 18.33
N TYR A 536 2.83 15.44 17.01
CA TYR A 536 3.27 16.64 16.31
C TYR A 536 2.45 17.89 16.69
N GLU A 537 1.13 17.77 16.87
CA GLU A 537 0.30 18.89 17.34
C GLU A 537 0.68 19.34 18.75
N LYS A 538 0.83 18.39 19.70
CA LYS A 538 1.29 18.68 21.07
C LYS A 538 2.64 19.41 21.06
N TRP A 539 3.62 18.88 20.31
CA TRP A 539 4.92 19.53 20.14
C TRP A 539 4.83 20.93 19.53
N LYS A 540 3.98 21.11 18.51
CA LYS A 540 3.76 22.39 17.85
C LYS A 540 3.20 23.42 18.83
N ILE A 541 2.22 23.05 19.66
CA ILE A 541 1.63 23.92 20.69
C ILE A 541 2.70 24.35 21.69
N ASP A 542 3.48 23.40 22.22
CA ASP A 542 4.55 23.69 23.18
C ASP A 542 5.64 24.60 22.61
N ARG A 543 6.05 24.34 21.37
CA ARG A 543 7.00 25.20 20.66
C ARG A 543 6.47 26.62 20.49
N LEU A 544 5.19 26.78 20.14
CA LEU A 544 4.56 28.09 20.01
C LEU A 544 4.45 28.81 21.37
N ARG A 545 4.20 28.07 22.45
CA ARG A 545 4.21 28.60 23.82
C ARG A 545 5.59 29.13 24.20
N ARG A 546 6.65 28.32 24.05
CA ARG A 546 8.04 28.75 24.29
C ARG A 546 8.49 29.91 23.40
N LYS A 547 7.97 29.97 22.16
CA LYS A 547 8.25 31.08 21.25
C LYS A 547 7.67 32.40 21.78
N ARG A 548 6.47 32.40 22.36
CA ARG A 548 5.86 33.60 22.97
C ARG A 548 6.63 34.10 24.19
N GLU A 549 7.41 33.24 24.85
CA GLU A 549 8.22 33.58 26.02
C GLU A 549 9.59 34.20 25.64
N ARG A 550 9.98 34.23 24.36
CA ARG A 550 11.24 34.85 23.92
C ARG A 550 11.15 36.39 23.95
N THR A 551 12.06 37.03 24.69
CA THR A 551 12.11 38.49 24.86
C THR A 551 13.11 39.21 23.93
N LYS A 552 14.04 38.49 23.28
CA LYS A 552 15.05 39.08 22.38
C LYS A 552 14.55 39.23 20.95
N LYS A 553 14.66 40.44 20.39
CA LYS A 553 14.37 40.72 18.97
C LYS A 553 15.49 40.18 18.06
N PRO A 554 15.18 39.65 16.86
CA PRO A 554 16.16 39.14 15.91
C PRO A 554 17.07 40.24 15.35
N SER A 555 18.31 39.89 14.99
CA SER A 555 19.32 40.81 14.47
C SER A 555 18.94 41.41 13.10
N LYS A 556 19.08 42.73 12.96
CA LYS A 556 18.83 43.47 11.70
C LYS A 556 19.87 43.15 10.62
N VAL A 557 21.14 42.97 10.99
CA VAL A 557 22.23 42.64 10.05
C VAL A 557 21.98 41.29 9.39
N VAL A 558 21.59 40.29 10.19
CA VAL A 558 21.28 38.94 9.69
C VAL A 558 20.07 38.97 8.76
N THR A 559 19.05 39.78 9.07
CA THR A 559 17.88 39.97 8.20
C THR A 559 18.29 40.49 6.82
N TYR A 560 19.15 41.49 6.77
CA TYR A 560 19.61 42.11 5.53
C TYR A 560 20.45 41.14 4.69
N LEU A 561 21.39 40.45 5.32
CA LEU A 561 22.20 39.42 4.66
C LEU A 561 21.32 38.33 4.05
N LEU A 562 20.33 37.82 4.80
CA LEU A 562 19.40 36.80 4.31
C LEU A 562 18.51 37.28 3.14
N ALA A 563 18.31 38.58 2.98
CA ALA A 563 17.51 39.15 1.90
C ALA A 563 18.33 39.55 0.66
N ILE A 564 19.62 39.87 0.80
CA ILE A 564 20.51 40.13 -0.35
C ILE A 564 20.79 38.85 -1.11
N PHE A 565 21.15 37.78 -0.41
CA PHE A 565 21.52 36.53 -1.07
C PHE A 565 20.30 35.95 -1.81
N PRO A 566 20.33 35.82 -3.15
CA PRO A 566 19.14 35.47 -3.94
C PRO A 566 18.50 34.17 -3.49
N LEU A 567 19.31 33.15 -3.19
CA LEU A 567 18.83 31.83 -2.79
C LEU A 567 18.10 31.88 -1.43
N THR A 568 18.65 32.60 -0.45
CA THR A 568 18.04 32.71 0.89
C THR A 568 16.81 33.63 0.88
N ALA A 569 16.82 34.63 0.00
CA ALA A 569 15.74 35.58 -0.19
C ALA A 569 14.53 34.96 -0.89
N VAL A 570 14.76 34.15 -1.93
CA VAL A 570 13.71 33.39 -2.64
C VAL A 570 13.04 32.39 -1.71
N LEU A 571 13.79 31.77 -0.78
CA LEU A 571 13.24 30.92 0.27
C LEU A 571 12.55 31.69 1.41
N GLY A 572 12.62 33.04 1.42
CA GLY A 572 12.02 33.87 2.45
C GLY A 572 12.63 33.69 3.84
N LEU A 573 13.91 33.29 3.93
CA LEU A 573 14.58 33.02 5.22
C LEU A 573 14.70 34.26 6.10
N HIS A 574 14.75 35.47 5.52
CA HIS A 574 14.73 36.73 6.27
C HIS A 574 13.41 36.91 7.06
N ASN A 575 12.28 36.50 6.48
CA ASN A 575 10.98 36.51 7.16
C ASN A 575 10.90 35.42 8.22
N TRP A 576 11.50 34.26 7.97
CA TRP A 576 11.56 33.17 8.95
C TRP A 576 12.38 33.57 10.17
N TRP A 577 13.54 34.20 9.95
CA TRP A 577 14.39 34.78 11.00
C TRP A 577 13.67 35.84 11.81
N ASN A 578 12.82 36.64 11.18
CA ASN A 578 11.98 37.68 11.81
C ASN A 578 10.63 37.17 12.34
N ASP A 579 10.50 35.86 12.55
CA ASP A 579 9.30 35.22 13.09
C ASP A 579 8.01 35.38 12.26
N ARG A 580 8.10 35.90 11.04
CA ARG A 580 7.01 36.02 10.03
C ARG A 580 6.97 34.76 9.14
N SER A 581 6.69 33.61 9.74
CA SER A 581 6.75 32.30 9.06
C SER A 581 5.72 32.14 7.92
N ASP A 582 4.60 32.86 7.98
CA ASP A 582 3.56 32.88 6.95
C ASP A 582 4.05 33.51 5.64
N ARG A 583 4.77 34.64 5.73
CA ARG A 583 5.43 35.28 4.58
C ARG A 583 6.56 34.40 4.06
N ALA A 584 7.40 33.87 4.94
CA ALA A 584 8.47 32.95 4.57
C ALA A 584 7.96 31.75 3.76
N GLN A 585 6.92 31.07 4.27
CA GLN A 585 6.29 29.95 3.59
C GLN A 585 5.73 30.32 2.22
N THR A 586 5.18 31.54 2.08
CA THR A 586 4.62 32.01 0.81
C THR A 586 5.73 32.25 -0.22
N LEU A 587 6.80 32.96 0.14
CA LEU A 587 7.95 33.15 -0.76
C LEU A 587 8.58 31.81 -1.13
N ALA A 588 8.83 30.94 -0.14
CA ALA A 588 9.38 29.61 -0.38
C ALA A 588 8.49 28.77 -1.31
N SER A 589 7.17 28.78 -1.12
CA SER A 589 6.25 28.02 -1.98
C SER A 589 6.26 28.50 -3.43
N ILE A 590 6.43 29.81 -3.65
CA ILE A 590 6.48 30.39 -4.99
C ILE A 590 7.84 30.07 -5.64
N GLY A 591 8.95 30.26 -4.92
CA GLY A 591 10.29 30.01 -5.46
C GLY A 591 10.60 28.53 -5.70
N ILE A 592 10.22 27.66 -4.76
CA ILE A 592 10.35 26.20 -4.94
C ILE A 592 9.37 25.73 -6.04
N GLY A 593 8.15 26.28 -6.06
CA GLY A 593 7.15 25.95 -7.07
C GLY A 593 7.61 26.29 -8.50
N SER A 594 8.23 27.45 -8.70
CA SER A 594 8.78 27.83 -10.01
C SER A 594 9.94 26.93 -10.43
N TYR A 595 10.81 26.53 -9.49
CA TYR A 595 11.91 25.59 -9.79
C TYR A 595 11.40 24.20 -10.16
N ILE A 596 10.42 23.68 -9.41
CA ILE A 596 9.83 22.37 -9.71
C ILE A 596 9.15 22.40 -11.08
N PHE A 597 8.39 23.47 -11.37
CA PHE A 597 7.78 23.65 -12.68
C PHE A 597 8.83 23.67 -13.79
N HIS A 598 9.93 24.40 -13.61
CA HIS A 598 11.04 24.44 -14.57
C HIS A 598 11.67 23.07 -14.80
N ARG A 599 11.97 22.32 -13.74
CA ARG A 599 12.54 20.97 -13.88
C ARG A 599 11.60 20.01 -14.61
N PHE A 600 10.30 20.15 -14.39
CA PHE A 600 9.30 19.34 -15.08
C PHE A 600 9.12 19.75 -16.55
N ALA A 601 8.97 21.05 -16.82
CA ALA A 601 8.82 21.58 -18.17
C ALA A 601 10.06 21.32 -19.03
N SER A 602 11.26 21.48 -18.47
CA SER A 602 12.53 21.15 -19.14
C SER A 602 12.69 19.65 -19.41
N PHE A 603 12.19 18.80 -18.52
CA PHE A 603 12.19 17.35 -18.75
C PHE A 603 11.25 16.96 -19.91
N ILE A 604 10.04 17.53 -19.91
CA ILE A 604 9.08 17.34 -21.00
C ILE A 604 9.69 17.84 -22.31
N SER A 605 10.14 19.10 -22.37
CA SER A 605 10.67 19.65 -23.62
C SER A 605 11.83 18.85 -24.19
N ARG A 606 12.77 18.38 -23.35
CA ARG A 606 13.93 17.60 -23.78
C ARG A 606 13.57 16.22 -24.35
N ASN A 607 12.53 15.56 -23.82
CA ASN A 607 12.14 14.19 -24.18
C ASN A 607 10.85 14.12 -25.01
N SER A 608 10.44 15.23 -25.64
CA SER A 608 9.24 15.30 -26.49
C SER A 608 9.59 15.97 -27.82
N PHE A 609 8.60 16.13 -28.70
CA PHE A 609 8.71 16.79 -30.00
C PHE A 609 8.82 18.33 -29.95
N TYR A 610 9.50 18.89 -28.95
CA TYR A 610 9.73 20.34 -28.90
C TYR A 610 10.75 20.75 -29.98
N SER A 611 10.46 21.84 -30.70
CA SER A 611 11.23 22.28 -31.87
C SER A 611 12.72 22.51 -31.61
N ASP A 612 13.10 22.98 -30.41
CA ASP A 612 14.51 23.31 -30.11
C ASP A 612 15.18 22.26 -29.19
N ALA A 613 14.57 21.08 -29.02
CA ALA A 613 15.10 20.03 -28.16
C ALA A 613 15.64 18.84 -28.94
N CYS A 614 16.73 18.25 -28.42
CA CYS A 614 17.31 17.02 -28.89
C CYS A 614 17.49 16.07 -27.69
N SER A 615 16.83 14.90 -27.78
CA SER A 615 16.92 13.78 -26.87
C SER A 615 18.18 12.95 -27.14
N ASP A 616 18.45 11.97 -26.28
CA ASP A 616 19.61 11.10 -26.45
C ASP A 616 19.51 10.31 -27.78
N THR A 617 18.29 9.94 -28.21
CA THR A 617 18.00 9.31 -29.52
C THR A 617 18.38 10.22 -30.69
N CYS A 618 17.99 11.50 -30.63
CA CYS A 618 18.38 12.51 -31.63
C CYS A 618 19.91 12.66 -31.70
N SER A 619 20.60 12.68 -30.55
CA SER A 619 22.05 12.87 -30.50
C SER A 619 22.86 11.72 -31.14
N THR A 620 22.28 10.53 -31.21
CA THR A 620 22.93 9.36 -31.83
C THR A 620 22.80 9.31 -33.35
N ASN A 621 21.82 10.00 -33.94
CA ASN A 621 21.56 9.95 -35.37
C ASN A 621 22.30 11.08 -36.10
N THR A 622 23.35 10.73 -36.85
CA THR A 622 24.10 11.68 -37.69
C THR A 622 23.23 12.18 -38.84
N GLY A 623 22.65 13.37 -38.72
CA GLY A 623 21.80 14.00 -39.74
C GLY A 623 20.54 14.69 -39.21
N VAL A 624 20.24 14.52 -37.92
CA VAL A 624 19.03 15.04 -37.24
C VAL A 624 19.45 16.10 -36.21
N GLN A 625 18.82 17.28 -36.19
CA GLN A 625 19.16 18.35 -35.23
C GLN A 625 18.18 18.40 -34.04
N THR A 626 16.93 18.04 -34.27
CA THR A 626 15.85 18.13 -33.28
C THR A 626 15.10 16.80 -33.16
N ASN A 627 14.36 16.59 -32.07
CA ASN A 627 13.50 15.41 -31.93
C ASN A 627 12.41 15.35 -33.00
N LEU A 628 11.94 16.49 -33.48
CA LEU A 628 10.92 16.56 -34.51
C LEU A 628 11.47 16.13 -35.88
N ASP A 629 12.74 16.42 -36.15
CA ASP A 629 13.42 15.98 -37.39
C ASP A 629 13.52 14.45 -37.51
N ILE A 630 13.34 13.71 -36.41
CA ILE A 630 13.26 12.23 -36.44
C ILE A 630 12.04 11.78 -37.26
N LEU A 631 10.93 12.51 -37.17
CA LEU A 631 9.71 12.24 -37.93
C LEU A 631 9.74 12.89 -39.32
N LEU A 632 10.27 14.12 -39.42
CA LEU A 632 10.18 14.94 -40.64
C LEU A 632 11.31 14.69 -41.66
N GLY A 633 12.43 14.09 -41.25
CA GLY A 633 13.63 14.07 -42.08
C GLY A 633 14.15 15.49 -42.38
N SER A 634 14.49 15.79 -43.64
CA SER A 634 15.09 17.07 -44.04
C SER A 634 14.12 18.23 -44.27
N ASP A 635 12.81 17.97 -44.25
CA ASP A 635 11.83 18.84 -44.90
C ASP A 635 11.19 19.86 -43.94
N GLY A 636 11.35 19.67 -42.63
CA GLY A 636 11.09 20.67 -41.58
C GLY A 636 9.63 21.11 -41.39
N ILE A 637 8.67 20.51 -42.09
CA ILE A 637 7.23 20.82 -41.98
C ILE A 637 6.47 19.51 -41.80
N LEU A 638 5.69 19.40 -40.73
CA LEU A 638 4.80 18.26 -40.49
C LEU A 638 3.64 18.25 -41.50
N GLN A 639 3.47 17.14 -42.20
CA GLN A 639 2.39 16.85 -43.12
C GLN A 639 1.65 15.57 -42.70
N ALA A 640 0.49 15.30 -43.30
CA ALA A 640 -0.27 14.09 -42.98
C ALA A 640 0.39 12.83 -43.58
N GLU A 641 1.20 13.01 -44.63
CA GLU A 641 2.02 11.99 -45.28
C GLU A 641 3.18 11.50 -44.39
N ASP A 642 3.60 12.27 -43.38
CA ASP A 642 4.63 11.88 -42.41
C ASP A 642 4.12 10.87 -41.36
N SER A 643 2.84 10.50 -41.48
CA SER A 643 2.21 9.47 -40.65
C SER A 643 2.98 8.14 -40.73
N PRO A 644 3.22 7.46 -39.60
CA PRO A 644 3.82 6.13 -39.59
C PRO A 644 2.93 5.04 -40.23
N TYR A 645 1.66 5.36 -40.49
CA TYR A 645 0.70 4.47 -41.16
C TYR A 645 0.57 4.76 -42.66
N PHE A 646 1.25 5.79 -43.16
CA PHE A 646 1.20 6.18 -44.56
C PHE A 646 1.77 5.07 -45.44
N SER A 647 1.10 4.80 -46.56
CA SER A 647 1.54 3.83 -47.56
C SER A 647 1.75 4.51 -48.91
N ASP A 648 0.66 4.72 -49.66
CA ASP A 648 0.67 5.40 -50.96
C ASP A 648 -0.46 6.44 -51.09
N THR A 649 -1.54 6.29 -50.33
CA THR A 649 -2.71 7.18 -50.33
C THR A 649 -3.08 7.59 -48.92
N LEU A 650 -3.44 8.85 -48.74
CA LEU A 650 -3.89 9.38 -47.46
C LEU A 650 -5.13 8.65 -46.96
N ALA A 651 -5.05 8.06 -45.77
CA ALA A 651 -6.16 7.41 -45.07
C ALA A 651 -6.66 8.28 -43.91
N ASP A 652 -7.86 7.98 -43.41
CA ASP A 652 -8.46 8.71 -42.28
C ASP A 652 -7.60 8.63 -41.00
N ILE A 653 -6.84 7.54 -40.84
CA ILE A 653 -5.93 7.35 -39.70
C ILE A 653 -4.74 8.31 -39.77
N ASP A 654 -4.24 8.63 -40.96
CA ASP A 654 -3.12 9.56 -41.18
C ASP A 654 -3.54 10.99 -40.82
N ILE A 655 -4.74 11.39 -41.23
CA ILE A 655 -5.33 12.70 -40.89
C ILE A 655 -5.55 12.79 -39.37
N SER A 656 -6.09 11.73 -38.77
CA SER A 656 -6.34 11.69 -37.32
C SER A 656 -5.03 11.76 -36.52
N TRP A 657 -4.00 11.04 -36.95
CA TRP A 657 -2.67 11.11 -36.37
C TRP A 657 -2.08 12.52 -36.50
N PHE A 658 -2.18 13.14 -37.68
CA PHE A 658 -1.69 14.49 -37.93
C PHE A 658 -2.36 15.53 -37.05
N GLU A 659 -3.70 15.53 -36.95
CA GLU A 659 -4.44 16.41 -36.05
C GLU A 659 -3.96 16.24 -34.61
N LEU A 660 -3.76 14.99 -34.18
CA LEU A 660 -3.34 14.69 -32.82
C LEU A 660 -1.90 15.12 -32.56
N MET A 661 -0.99 14.94 -33.51
CA MET A 661 0.38 15.45 -33.44
C MET A 661 0.44 16.97 -33.41
N GLN A 662 -0.42 17.68 -34.16
CA GLN A 662 -0.53 19.14 -34.03
C GLN A 662 -0.96 19.56 -32.62
N THR A 663 -1.90 18.81 -32.01
CA THR A 663 -2.29 19.10 -30.62
C THR A 663 -1.16 18.81 -29.62
N GLU A 664 -0.35 17.78 -29.85
CA GLU A 664 0.84 17.47 -29.05
C GLU A 664 1.87 18.62 -29.14
N LEU A 665 2.22 19.05 -30.35
CA LEU A 665 3.18 20.14 -30.56
C LEU A 665 2.73 21.43 -29.88
N TRP A 666 1.47 21.83 -30.10
CA TRP A 666 0.90 23.00 -29.43
C TRP A 666 0.95 22.90 -27.90
N PHE A 667 0.66 21.72 -27.36
CA PHE A 667 0.68 21.47 -25.92
C PHE A 667 2.09 21.60 -25.34
N ILE A 668 3.09 20.97 -25.99
CA ILE A 668 4.48 20.98 -25.55
C ILE A 668 5.09 22.39 -25.67
N GLU A 669 4.86 23.08 -26.79
CA GLU A 669 5.29 24.47 -26.98
C GLU A 669 4.68 25.41 -25.94
N SER A 670 3.39 25.21 -25.59
CA SER A 670 2.72 25.99 -24.55
C SER A 670 3.37 25.80 -23.18
N ILE A 671 3.74 24.56 -22.83
CA ILE A 671 4.43 24.27 -21.55
C ILE A 671 5.83 24.89 -21.54
N SER A 672 6.61 24.69 -22.61
CA SER A 672 7.99 25.16 -22.67
C SER A 672 8.09 26.69 -22.76
N SER A 673 7.22 27.34 -23.54
CA SER A 673 7.16 28.81 -23.62
C SER A 673 6.76 29.43 -22.27
N MET A 674 5.83 28.81 -21.55
CA MET A 674 5.47 29.24 -20.20
C MET A 674 6.64 29.10 -19.23
N ASP A 675 7.46 28.06 -19.33
CA ASP A 675 8.66 27.88 -18.51
C ASP A 675 9.73 28.96 -18.77
N ASN A 676 10.06 29.19 -20.05
CA ASN A 676 11.03 30.22 -20.45
C ASN A 676 10.66 31.61 -19.92
N LEU A 677 9.36 31.89 -19.74
CA LEU A 677 8.87 33.11 -19.09
C LEU A 677 8.90 33.04 -17.56
N VAL A 678 8.38 31.95 -16.97
CA VAL A 678 8.13 31.83 -15.53
C VAL A 678 9.42 31.66 -14.73
N TRP A 679 10.35 30.84 -15.21
CA TRP A 679 11.54 30.46 -14.46
C TRP A 679 12.49 31.61 -14.14
N PRO A 680 12.86 32.52 -15.07
CA PRO A 680 13.67 33.67 -14.70
C PRO A 680 12.86 34.75 -13.96
N LEU A 681 11.60 34.96 -14.35
CA LEU A 681 10.80 36.08 -13.85
C LEU A 681 10.42 35.92 -12.37
N ILE A 682 9.95 34.74 -11.96
CA ILE A 682 9.45 34.54 -10.58
C ILE A 682 10.55 34.71 -9.52
N PRO A 683 11.71 34.04 -9.60
CA PRO A 683 12.80 34.22 -8.64
C PRO A 683 13.28 35.67 -8.55
N ILE A 684 13.36 36.39 -9.68
CA ILE A 684 13.72 37.81 -9.70
C ILE A 684 12.68 38.65 -8.94
N LEU A 685 11.39 38.46 -9.24
CA LEU A 685 10.32 39.19 -8.55
C LEU A 685 10.27 38.88 -7.06
N VAL A 686 10.42 37.62 -6.68
CA VAL A 686 10.46 37.19 -5.26
C VAL A 686 11.67 37.78 -4.55
N TRP A 687 12.83 37.83 -5.21
CA TRP A 687 14.03 38.47 -4.68
C TRP A 687 13.85 39.97 -4.47
N CYS A 688 13.26 40.68 -5.44
CA CYS A 688 12.91 42.10 -5.29
C CYS A 688 11.94 42.34 -4.12
N VAL A 689 10.93 41.48 -3.95
CA VAL A 689 9.99 41.55 -2.83
C VAL A 689 10.69 41.29 -1.49
N ALA A 690 11.61 40.33 -1.44
CA ALA A 690 12.39 40.05 -0.23
C ALA A 690 13.28 41.23 0.19
N LEU A 691 13.95 41.87 -0.78
CA LEU A 691 14.74 43.09 -0.56
C LEU A 691 13.87 44.23 -0.02
N PHE A 692 12.72 44.47 -0.64
CA PHE A 692 11.77 45.50 -0.18
C PHE A 692 11.31 45.25 1.26
N GLN A 693 10.96 44.00 1.60
CA GLN A 693 10.54 43.63 2.96
C GLN A 693 11.66 43.76 4.00
N ALA A 694 12.91 43.48 3.62
CA ALA A 694 14.06 43.64 4.51
C ALA A 694 14.33 45.12 4.81
N VAL A 695 14.19 45.99 3.81
CA VAL A 695 14.29 47.44 3.97
C VAL A 695 13.18 47.99 4.86
N GLU A 696 11.92 47.55 4.68
CA GLU A 696 10.77 47.88 5.55
C GLU A 696 11.08 47.55 7.02
N TYR A 697 11.65 46.38 7.29
CA TYR A 697 12.01 45.93 8.64
C TYR A 697 13.12 46.77 9.29
N ILE A 698 14.12 47.20 8.52
CA ILE A 698 15.26 47.99 9.03
C ILE A 698 14.81 49.38 9.44
N TRP A 699 14.03 50.04 8.58
CA TRP A 699 13.52 51.40 8.78
C TRP A 699 12.39 51.49 9.81
N GLY A 700 11.89 50.36 10.32
CA GLY A 700 10.88 50.32 11.39
C GLY A 700 9.55 50.97 10.99
N THR A 701 9.32 51.12 9.69
CA THR A 701 8.12 51.72 9.12
C THR A 701 7.15 50.61 8.71
N ASP A 702 6.29 50.17 9.63
CA ASP A 702 5.14 49.31 9.28
C ASP A 702 4.09 50.17 8.52
N TYR A 703 4.38 50.56 7.28
CA TYR A 703 3.43 51.33 6.45
C TYR A 703 2.27 50.47 5.92
N ILE A 704 2.32 49.14 6.10
CA ILE A 704 1.28 48.18 5.67
C ILE A 704 0.58 47.54 6.89
N SER A 705 0.07 48.38 7.80
CA SER A 705 -0.97 47.97 8.76
C SER A 705 -2.34 48.59 8.45
N LYS A 706 -2.42 49.48 7.45
CA LYS A 706 -3.71 49.87 6.88
C LYS A 706 -4.09 48.85 5.82
N PRO A 707 -5.24 48.14 5.93
CA PRO A 707 -5.77 47.43 4.78
C PRO A 707 -5.90 48.47 3.67
N VAL A 708 -5.29 48.21 2.52
CA VAL A 708 -5.53 49.01 1.31
C VAL A 708 -7.03 48.93 1.03
N LYS A 709 -7.78 49.91 1.56
CA LYS A 709 -9.09 50.26 1.03
C LYS A 709 -8.81 50.86 -0.35
N SER A 710 -9.41 50.23 -1.34
CA SER A 710 -9.50 50.61 -2.76
C SER A 710 -8.18 50.81 -3.51
N ILE A 711 -7.75 49.76 -4.21
CA ILE A 711 -7.36 49.91 -5.62
C ILE A 711 -8.43 49.17 -6.42
N ASP A 712 -9.58 49.83 -6.57
CA ASP A 712 -10.69 49.43 -7.43
C ASP A 712 -10.50 50.02 -8.84
N LYS A 713 -9.27 49.92 -9.34
CA LYS A 713 -8.89 50.28 -10.70
C LYS A 713 -7.98 49.19 -11.25
N ARG A 714 -8.53 47.98 -11.40
CA ARG A 714 -8.11 47.09 -12.48
C ARG A 714 -9.18 47.15 -13.55
N THR A 715 -8.76 47.60 -14.71
CA THR A 715 -9.42 47.46 -16.00
C THR A 715 -9.80 46.00 -16.27
N ASN A 716 -10.95 45.60 -15.74
CA ASN A 716 -12.08 45.05 -16.47
C ASN A 716 -11.82 44.06 -17.62
N ILE A 717 -11.07 43.00 -17.34
CA ILE A 717 -11.28 41.68 -17.98
C ILE A 717 -12.65 41.10 -17.53
N PHE A 718 -13.11 41.44 -16.32
CA PHE A 718 -14.41 41.04 -15.80
C PHE A 718 -15.59 41.79 -16.42
N ASP A 719 -15.42 42.97 -17.04
CA ASP A 719 -16.53 43.63 -17.75
C ASP A 719 -16.79 43.03 -19.13
N ILE A 720 -15.75 42.50 -19.78
CA ILE A 720 -15.90 41.78 -21.04
C ILE A 720 -16.67 40.48 -20.80
N LEU A 721 -16.39 39.80 -19.67
CA LEU A 721 -17.11 38.61 -19.23
C LEU A 721 -18.52 38.91 -18.69
N SER A 722 -18.72 40.04 -18.00
CA SER A 722 -20.05 40.42 -17.46
C SER A 722 -21.03 40.88 -18.55
N ALA A 723 -20.52 41.45 -19.65
CA ALA A 723 -21.30 41.73 -20.84
C ALA A 723 -21.87 40.44 -21.47
N TYR A 724 -21.09 39.35 -21.47
CA TYR A 724 -21.53 38.04 -21.95
C TYR A 724 -22.46 37.30 -20.96
N ASP A 725 -22.17 37.40 -19.66
CA ASP A 725 -22.94 36.79 -18.57
C ASP A 725 -24.38 37.35 -18.47
N SER A 726 -24.57 38.65 -18.76
CA SER A 726 -25.92 39.26 -18.81
C SER A 726 -26.79 38.70 -19.94
N LYS A 727 -26.19 38.41 -21.09
CA LYS A 727 -26.86 37.85 -22.27
C LYS A 727 -27.26 36.39 -22.02
N ILE A 728 -26.38 35.62 -21.38
CA ILE A 728 -26.64 34.23 -20.97
C ILE A 728 -27.72 34.18 -19.89
N ARG A 729 -27.63 35.00 -18.83
CA ARG A 729 -28.66 35.07 -17.77
C ARG A 729 -30.04 35.40 -18.32
N ASN A 730 -30.14 36.34 -19.26
CA ASN A 730 -31.43 36.75 -19.82
C ASN A 730 -32.01 35.67 -20.73
N THR A 731 -31.17 34.95 -21.47
CA THR A 731 -31.60 33.81 -22.31
C THR A 731 -32.03 32.63 -21.44
N TRP A 732 -31.29 32.34 -20.37
CA TRP A 732 -31.65 31.30 -19.40
C TRP A 732 -32.93 31.68 -18.64
N ASN A 733 -33.07 32.91 -18.14
CA ASN A 733 -34.31 33.34 -17.49
C ASN A 733 -35.54 33.29 -18.43
N LYS A 734 -35.35 33.44 -19.74
CA LYS A 734 -36.40 33.25 -20.74
C LYS A 734 -36.77 31.76 -20.88
N ILE A 735 -35.78 30.89 -20.97
CA ILE A 735 -35.96 29.42 -21.04
C ILE A 735 -36.59 28.87 -19.74
N VAL A 736 -36.16 29.34 -18.56
CA VAL A 736 -36.78 28.96 -17.27
C VAL A 736 -38.24 29.35 -17.27
N ARG A 737 -38.60 30.59 -17.65
CA ARG A 737 -39.99 31.06 -17.65
C ARG A 737 -40.88 30.29 -18.64
N ASP A 738 -40.34 29.94 -19.81
CA ASP A 738 -41.07 29.14 -20.81
C ASP A 738 -41.30 27.68 -20.33
N TYR A 739 -40.38 27.12 -19.55
CA TYR A 739 -40.55 25.79 -18.95
C TYR A 739 -41.41 25.82 -17.67
N GLU A 740 -41.26 26.84 -16.83
CA GLU A 740 -41.99 26.99 -15.57
C GLU A 740 -43.49 27.24 -15.82
N SER A 741 -43.85 27.97 -16.88
CA SER A 741 -45.24 28.14 -17.32
C SER A 741 -45.86 26.84 -17.86
N LYS A 742 -45.08 26.02 -18.59
CA LYS A 742 -45.51 24.66 -19.00
C LYS A 742 -45.70 23.75 -17.79
N ILE A 743 -44.78 23.77 -16.82
CA ILE A 743 -44.86 22.96 -15.60
C ILE A 743 -46.06 23.39 -14.74
N TYR A 744 -46.35 24.69 -14.60
CA TYR A 744 -47.53 25.17 -13.87
C TYR A 744 -48.86 24.73 -14.52
N SER A 745 -48.92 24.68 -15.86
CA SER A 745 -50.11 24.18 -16.57
C SER A 745 -50.32 22.67 -16.39
N ILE A 746 -49.23 21.89 -16.35
CA ILE A 746 -49.27 20.44 -16.13
C ILE A 746 -49.62 20.12 -14.67
N THR A 747 -49.08 20.89 -13.72
CA THR A 747 -49.28 20.68 -12.28
C THR A 747 -50.71 21.05 -11.85
N ASN A 748 -51.32 22.08 -12.45
CA ASN A 748 -52.71 22.45 -12.16
C ASN A 748 -53.75 21.49 -12.76
N ASN A 749 -53.41 20.80 -13.86
CA ASN A 749 -54.26 19.72 -14.39
C ASN A 749 -54.19 18.45 -13.52
N ILE A 750 -53.07 18.19 -12.83
CA ILE A 750 -52.92 17.05 -11.93
C ILE A 750 -53.59 17.30 -10.56
N ARG A 751 -53.75 18.58 -10.15
CA ARG A 751 -54.23 18.95 -8.81
C ARG A 751 -55.75 19.11 -8.69
N SER A 752 -56.51 19.00 -9.78
CA SER A 752 -57.95 19.30 -9.79
C SER A 752 -58.89 18.09 -9.67
N GLN A 753 -58.49 17.01 -8.96
CA GLN A 753 -59.41 15.93 -8.54
C GLN A 753 -58.78 14.97 -7.50
N PRO A 754 -59.49 14.55 -6.42
CA PRO A 754 -60.31 15.31 -5.48
C PRO A 754 -59.71 15.29 -4.04
N SER A 755 -59.79 16.44 -3.36
CA SER A 755 -59.35 16.68 -1.97
C SER A 755 -60.35 16.22 -0.90
N SER A 756 -61.40 15.49 -1.25
CA SER A 756 -62.49 15.11 -0.32
C SER A 756 -62.19 13.89 0.57
N LEU A 757 -61.11 13.15 0.32
CA LEU A 757 -60.69 12.00 1.14
C LEU A 757 -59.68 12.35 2.24
N LEU A 758 -58.89 13.42 2.04
CA LEU A 758 -57.80 13.80 2.96
C LEU A 758 -58.28 14.57 4.19
N GLU A 759 -59.44 15.21 4.12
CA GLU A 759 -59.97 16.02 5.22
C GLU A 759 -60.64 15.16 6.32
N LYS A 760 -61.05 13.93 6.00
CA LYS A 760 -61.67 13.00 6.96
C LYS A 760 -60.65 12.29 7.87
N TYR A 761 -59.36 12.36 7.56
CA TYR A 761 -58.29 11.69 8.32
C TYR A 761 -57.48 12.63 9.24
N SER A 762 -57.72 13.95 9.19
CA SER A 762 -56.92 14.95 9.91
C SER A 762 -57.31 15.17 11.38
N ASN A 763 -58.43 14.60 11.86
CA ASN A 763 -59.03 15.00 13.14
C ASN A 763 -58.84 14.00 14.29
N HIS A 764 -57.78 13.19 14.30
CA HIS A 764 -57.40 12.41 15.49
C HIS A 764 -55.99 12.81 15.96
N PRO A 765 -55.83 13.20 17.25
CA PRO A 765 -54.51 13.54 17.79
C PRO A 765 -53.63 12.28 17.83
N PRO A 766 -52.31 12.38 17.61
CA PRO A 766 -51.44 11.21 17.66
C PRO A 766 -51.23 10.84 19.13
N SER A 767 -51.92 9.81 19.60
CA SER A 767 -51.50 9.09 20.79
C SER A 767 -50.12 8.48 20.52
N ASN A 768 -49.18 8.75 21.41
CA ASN A 768 -47.75 8.46 21.27
C ASN A 768 -47.38 6.98 21.43
N GLU A 769 -48.34 6.08 21.25
CA GLU A 769 -48.16 4.62 21.29
C GLU A 769 -48.97 3.98 20.15
N ARG A 770 -48.61 4.30 18.90
CA ARG A 770 -48.99 3.42 17.80
C ARG A 770 -48.18 2.14 17.93
N PHE A 771 -48.88 1.04 18.16
CA PHE A 771 -48.44 -0.32 17.89
C PHE A 771 -47.45 -0.32 16.73
N LYS A 772 -46.17 -0.61 17.02
CA LYS A 772 -45.19 -0.89 15.99
C LYS A 772 -45.74 -2.05 15.18
N TYR A 773 -46.14 -1.82 13.93
CA TYR A 773 -46.54 -2.85 12.98
C TYR A 773 -45.49 -2.90 11.86
N GLY A 774 -45.23 -4.07 11.30
CA GLY A 774 -44.18 -4.26 10.29
C GLY A 774 -42.79 -4.57 10.88
N ARG A 775 -41.71 -4.16 10.18
CA ARG A 775 -40.30 -4.49 10.48
C ARG A 775 -39.83 -4.01 11.86
N GLU A 776 -40.51 -3.05 12.46
CA GLU A 776 -40.18 -2.49 13.79
C GLU A 776 -40.77 -3.28 14.96
N SER A 777 -41.68 -4.22 14.67
CA SER A 777 -42.31 -5.08 15.67
C SER A 777 -41.57 -6.41 15.77
N LYS A 778 -41.37 -6.93 16.99
CA LYS A 778 -40.71 -8.23 17.20
C LYS A 778 -41.40 -9.36 16.44
N ILE A 779 -42.74 -9.35 16.45
CA ILE A 779 -43.57 -10.34 15.77
C ILE A 779 -43.47 -10.20 14.25
N GLY A 780 -43.58 -8.97 13.71
CA GLY A 780 -43.46 -8.72 12.27
C GLY A 780 -42.07 -9.02 11.71
N SER A 781 -41.00 -8.73 12.46
CA SER A 781 -39.63 -9.11 12.10
C SER A 781 -39.47 -10.64 12.03
N ASN A 782 -39.97 -11.37 13.05
CA ASN A 782 -39.93 -12.83 13.06
C ASN A 782 -40.75 -13.44 11.91
N ILE A 783 -41.91 -12.87 11.58
CA ILE A 783 -42.73 -13.33 10.44
C ILE A 783 -41.99 -13.13 9.12
N ILE A 784 -41.41 -11.94 8.89
CA ILE A 784 -40.63 -11.65 7.68
C ILE A 784 -39.42 -12.59 7.58
N PHE A 785 -38.74 -12.85 8.69
CA PHE A 785 -37.63 -13.80 8.74
C PHE A 785 -38.07 -15.21 8.32
N ILE A 786 -39.19 -15.70 8.85
CA ILE A 786 -39.75 -17.01 8.48
C ILE A 786 -40.13 -17.04 6.99
N ILE A 787 -40.76 -15.99 6.47
CA ILE A 787 -41.11 -15.87 5.05
C ILE A 787 -39.84 -15.94 4.17
N LEU A 788 -38.80 -15.19 4.51
CA LEU A 788 -37.52 -15.21 3.78
C LEU A 788 -36.86 -16.60 3.83
N LEU A 789 -36.93 -17.28 4.98
CA LEU A 789 -36.41 -18.63 5.17
C LEU A 789 -37.17 -19.64 4.29
N ILE A 790 -38.50 -19.55 4.22
CA ILE A 790 -39.33 -20.39 3.35
C ILE A 790 -39.01 -20.13 1.88
N ILE A 791 -38.87 -18.86 1.47
CA ILE A 791 -38.48 -18.50 0.09
C ILE A 791 -37.11 -19.12 -0.26
N LEU A 792 -36.15 -19.06 0.66
CA LEU A 792 -34.84 -19.68 0.46
C LEU A 792 -34.95 -21.20 0.25
N PHE A 793 -35.72 -21.90 1.09
CA PHE A 793 -35.92 -23.35 0.93
C PHE A 793 -36.65 -23.72 -0.37
N LEU A 794 -37.67 -22.95 -0.75
CA LEU A 794 -38.36 -23.12 -2.02
C LEU A 794 -37.42 -22.92 -3.21
N PHE A 795 -36.54 -21.90 -3.14
CA PHE A 795 -35.53 -21.65 -4.17
C PHE A 795 -34.53 -22.80 -4.29
N LEU A 796 -34.06 -23.35 -3.16
CA LEU A 796 -33.15 -24.49 -3.14
C LEU A 796 -33.80 -25.76 -3.70
N TYR A 797 -35.07 -25.98 -3.38
CA TYR A 797 -35.84 -27.07 -3.97
C TYR A 797 -35.99 -26.89 -5.48
N TRP A 798 -36.33 -25.68 -5.93
CA TRP A 798 -36.58 -25.34 -7.34
C TRP A 798 -35.34 -25.39 -8.24
N LEU A 799 -34.12 -25.22 -7.69
CA LEU A 799 -32.89 -25.10 -8.49
C LEU A 799 -32.71 -26.31 -9.45
N PRO A 800 -32.69 -26.07 -10.78
CA PRO A 800 -32.65 -27.15 -11.77
C PRO A 800 -31.27 -27.82 -11.79
N ILE A 801 -31.24 -29.14 -12.00
CA ILE A 801 -30.04 -29.96 -12.22
C ILE A 801 -30.22 -30.70 -13.54
N SER A 802 -29.13 -30.97 -14.27
CA SER A 802 -29.19 -31.78 -15.50
C SER A 802 -29.76 -33.17 -15.21
N ASN A 803 -30.66 -33.65 -16.07
CA ASN A 803 -31.19 -35.00 -15.97
C ASN A 803 -30.07 -36.03 -16.26
N SER A 804 -29.57 -36.66 -15.20
CA SER A 804 -28.63 -37.78 -15.24
C SER A 804 -29.07 -38.86 -14.25
N ASP A 805 -28.56 -40.09 -14.38
CA ASP A 805 -28.86 -41.19 -13.46
C ASP A 805 -28.46 -40.88 -12.00
N THR A 806 -27.59 -39.88 -11.81
CA THR A 806 -27.09 -39.37 -10.52
C THR A 806 -27.85 -38.16 -9.97
N MET A 807 -29.04 -37.84 -10.50
CA MET A 807 -29.80 -36.63 -10.15
C MET A 807 -30.02 -36.44 -8.63
N ASN A 808 -30.45 -37.49 -7.93
CA ASN A 808 -30.72 -37.42 -6.48
C ASN A 808 -29.45 -37.13 -5.67
N PHE A 809 -28.33 -37.75 -6.04
CA PHE A 809 -27.04 -37.54 -5.41
C PHE A 809 -26.50 -36.12 -5.64
N ASN A 810 -26.57 -35.63 -6.88
CA ASN A 810 -26.18 -34.26 -7.22
C ASN A 810 -27.04 -33.22 -6.49
N LYS A 811 -28.35 -33.46 -6.35
CA LYS A 811 -29.26 -32.61 -5.58
C LYS A 811 -28.92 -32.63 -4.08
N ALA A 812 -28.59 -33.79 -3.53
CA ALA A 812 -28.15 -33.91 -2.14
C ALA A 812 -26.84 -33.15 -1.89
N LEU A 813 -25.84 -33.26 -2.78
CA LEU A 813 -24.59 -32.51 -2.70
C LEU A 813 -24.83 -30.99 -2.79
N GLN A 814 -25.69 -30.54 -3.70
CA GLN A 814 -26.04 -29.13 -3.83
C GLN A 814 -26.67 -28.58 -2.55
N VAL A 815 -27.67 -29.28 -2.00
CA VAL A 815 -28.35 -28.88 -0.76
C VAL A 815 -27.36 -28.90 0.41
N SER A 816 -26.50 -29.92 0.49
CA SER A 816 -25.46 -30.02 1.52
C SER A 816 -24.47 -28.86 1.46
N ASN A 817 -23.99 -28.48 0.27
CA ASN A 817 -23.09 -27.33 0.07
C ASN A 817 -23.73 -26.01 0.53
N VAL A 818 -25.04 -25.82 0.26
CA VAL A 818 -25.74 -24.62 0.72
C VAL A 818 -25.92 -24.64 2.24
N LEU A 819 -26.33 -25.76 2.82
CA LEU A 819 -26.47 -25.89 4.28
C LEU A 819 -25.13 -25.67 5.00
N LEU A 820 -24.04 -26.21 4.46
CA LEU A 820 -22.69 -26.02 4.97
C LEU A 820 -22.31 -24.53 4.92
N THR A 821 -22.50 -23.89 3.77
CA THR A 821 -22.21 -22.46 3.58
C THR A 821 -23.03 -21.59 4.54
N LEU A 822 -24.33 -21.88 4.67
CA LEU A 822 -25.25 -21.19 5.58
C LEU A 822 -24.83 -21.38 7.04
N SER A 823 -24.42 -22.59 7.43
CA SER A 823 -23.95 -22.88 8.79
C SER A 823 -22.68 -22.09 9.14
N ILE A 824 -21.72 -22.02 8.21
CA ILE A 824 -20.50 -21.20 8.38
C ILE A 824 -20.87 -19.73 8.56
N PHE A 825 -21.72 -19.18 7.69
CA PHE A 825 -22.13 -17.77 7.79
C PHE A 825 -22.93 -17.45 9.06
N ILE A 826 -23.78 -18.36 9.54
CA ILE A 826 -24.48 -18.20 10.83
C ILE A 826 -23.48 -18.13 11.98
N LEU A 827 -22.52 -19.06 12.05
CA LEU A 827 -21.50 -19.06 13.10
C LEU A 827 -20.63 -17.80 13.07
N MET A 828 -20.21 -17.37 11.88
CA MET A 828 -19.47 -16.12 11.70
C MET A 828 -20.30 -14.90 12.12
N SER A 829 -21.57 -14.84 11.73
CA SER A 829 -22.48 -13.75 12.10
C SER A 829 -22.74 -13.72 13.60
N PHE A 830 -22.88 -14.88 14.25
CA PHE A 830 -23.07 -14.97 15.70
C PHE A 830 -21.82 -14.49 16.45
N SER A 831 -20.64 -14.94 16.02
CA SER A 831 -19.35 -14.47 16.55
C SER A 831 -19.21 -12.95 16.43
N LEU A 832 -19.53 -12.40 15.25
CA LEU A 832 -19.51 -10.97 15.02
C LEU A 832 -20.51 -10.22 15.90
N ASN A 833 -21.72 -10.75 16.08
CA ASN A 833 -22.76 -10.14 16.93
C ASN A 833 -22.38 -10.19 18.42
N LEU A 834 -21.63 -11.21 18.86
CA LEU A 834 -21.13 -11.28 20.23
C LEU A 834 -20.09 -10.20 20.51
N HIS A 835 -19.22 -9.88 19.55
CA HIS A 835 -18.33 -8.73 19.67
C HIS A 835 -19.09 -7.41 19.50
N THR A 836 -19.64 -7.17 18.31
CA THR A 836 -20.21 -5.86 17.93
C THR A 836 -21.48 -5.52 18.70
N GLY A 837 -22.36 -6.49 18.92
CA GLY A 837 -23.64 -6.30 19.59
C GLY A 837 -23.51 -6.17 21.12
N VAL A 838 -22.58 -6.89 21.75
CA VAL A 838 -22.39 -6.85 23.22
C VAL A 838 -21.38 -5.78 23.63
N THR A 839 -20.24 -5.68 22.95
CA THR A 839 -19.16 -4.75 23.34
C THR A 839 -19.31 -3.37 22.72
N GLY A 840 -20.12 -3.23 21.66
CA GLY A 840 -20.27 -1.99 20.88
C GLY A 840 -19.11 -1.69 19.93
N MET A 841 -18.04 -2.48 19.95
CA MET A 841 -16.85 -2.29 19.09
C MET A 841 -16.96 -3.08 17.79
N VAL A 842 -16.72 -2.43 16.65
CA VAL A 842 -16.74 -3.08 15.33
C VAL A 842 -15.47 -3.90 15.12
N ASN A 843 -15.61 -5.21 14.93
CA ASN A 843 -14.51 -6.13 14.64
C ASN A 843 -14.68 -6.72 13.24
N PHE A 844 -13.78 -6.44 12.30
CA PHE A 844 -13.82 -7.04 10.97
C PHE A 844 -12.84 -8.23 10.82
N GLY A 845 -11.99 -8.46 11.82
CA GLY A 845 -10.95 -9.48 11.82
C GLY A 845 -11.41 -10.85 12.28
N VAL A 846 -12.71 -11.13 12.35
CA VAL A 846 -13.21 -12.47 12.73
C VAL A 846 -12.64 -13.56 11.79
N ILE A 847 -12.40 -13.20 10.52
CA ILE A 847 -11.80 -14.09 9.52
C ILE A 847 -10.39 -14.57 9.90
N PHE A 848 -9.63 -13.79 10.69
CA PHE A 848 -8.32 -14.19 11.19
C PHE A 848 -8.42 -15.46 12.06
N PHE A 849 -9.38 -15.49 12.99
CA PHE A 849 -9.60 -16.62 13.89
C PHE A 849 -10.21 -17.82 13.16
N VAL A 850 -11.10 -17.56 12.20
CA VAL A 850 -11.63 -18.60 11.31
C VAL A 850 -10.49 -19.26 10.52
N GLY A 851 -9.57 -18.44 9.98
CA GLY A 851 -8.38 -18.90 9.28
C GLY A 851 -7.50 -19.80 10.14
N ILE A 852 -7.09 -19.32 11.34
CA ILE A 852 -6.31 -20.12 12.30
C ILE A 852 -6.98 -21.45 12.58
N GLY A 853 -8.29 -21.45 12.84
CA GLY A 853 -9.05 -22.67 13.08
C GLY A 853 -8.99 -23.64 11.89
N ALA A 854 -9.28 -23.15 10.69
CA ALA A 854 -9.30 -23.96 9.46
C ALA A 854 -7.93 -24.57 9.15
N ILE A 855 -6.85 -23.79 9.28
CA ILE A 855 -5.48 -24.24 9.02
C ILE A 855 -5.05 -25.28 10.05
N THR A 856 -5.32 -25.02 11.33
CA THR A 856 -4.90 -25.92 12.42
C THR A 856 -5.57 -27.28 12.26
N VAL A 857 -6.87 -27.31 11.99
CA VAL A 857 -7.58 -28.56 11.68
C VAL A 857 -7.01 -29.20 10.42
N GLY A 858 -6.77 -28.40 9.38
CA GLY A 858 -6.20 -28.88 8.14
C GLY A 858 -4.86 -29.60 8.32
N ILE A 859 -3.86 -28.92 8.89
CA ILE A 859 -2.50 -29.44 9.08
C ILE A 859 -2.51 -30.67 10.00
N LEU A 860 -3.28 -30.61 11.10
CA LEU A 860 -3.35 -31.73 12.02
C LEU A 860 -4.00 -32.95 11.40
N THR A 861 -5.03 -32.79 10.56
CA THR A 861 -5.75 -33.92 9.93
C THR A 861 -5.10 -34.45 8.65
N ALA A 862 -4.21 -33.67 8.03
CA ALA A 862 -3.51 -34.05 6.82
C ALA A 862 -2.65 -35.32 7.03
N PRO A 863 -2.57 -36.23 6.05
CA PRO A 863 -1.70 -37.40 6.10
C PRO A 863 -0.22 -37.03 6.23
N THR A 864 0.58 -37.91 6.83
CA THR A 864 2.04 -37.75 6.95
C THR A 864 2.74 -37.64 5.59
N GLU A 865 2.18 -38.25 4.54
CA GLU A 865 2.66 -38.17 3.15
C GLU A 865 2.69 -36.74 2.59
N VAL A 866 1.82 -35.86 3.09
CA VAL A 866 1.71 -34.45 2.66
C VAL A 866 2.17 -33.50 3.76
N HIS A 867 3.11 -33.95 4.61
CA HIS A 867 3.64 -33.20 5.75
C HIS A 867 2.60 -32.83 6.83
N GLY A 868 1.56 -33.65 6.98
CA GLY A 868 0.55 -33.52 8.04
C GLY A 868 0.75 -34.47 9.22
N TYR A 869 -0.09 -34.35 10.26
CA TYR A 869 0.03 -35.14 11.51
C TYR A 869 -0.96 -36.30 11.65
N ALA A 870 -1.89 -36.48 10.70
CA ALA A 870 -2.90 -37.55 10.66
C ALA A 870 -3.78 -37.68 11.92
N TRP A 871 -4.02 -36.60 12.65
CA TRP A 871 -4.93 -36.57 13.79
C TRP A 871 -6.39 -36.77 13.35
N PRO A 872 -7.23 -37.44 14.17
CA PRO A 872 -8.67 -37.46 13.94
C PRO A 872 -9.27 -36.05 14.01
N VAL A 873 -10.32 -35.81 13.22
CA VAL A 873 -10.94 -34.48 13.04
C VAL A 873 -11.41 -33.85 14.36
N LEU A 874 -12.00 -34.64 15.28
CA LEU A 874 -12.55 -34.13 16.54
C LEU A 874 -11.46 -33.57 17.49
N PRO A 875 -10.42 -34.33 17.88
CA PRO A 875 -9.28 -33.80 18.64
C PRO A 875 -8.61 -32.59 17.97
N ALA A 876 -8.41 -32.64 16.65
CA ALA A 876 -7.84 -31.53 15.90
C ALA A 876 -8.71 -30.26 16.00
N THR A 877 -10.04 -30.40 15.94
CA THR A 877 -11.00 -29.29 16.08
C THR A 877 -10.97 -28.70 17.49
N ILE A 878 -10.92 -29.53 18.53
CA ILE A 878 -10.84 -29.04 19.92
C ILE A 878 -9.54 -28.25 20.14
N PHE A 879 -8.41 -28.79 19.67
CA PHE A 879 -7.13 -28.09 19.74
C PHE A 879 -7.17 -26.76 18.98
N ALA A 880 -7.74 -26.74 17.77
CA ALA A 880 -7.91 -25.53 16.98
C ALA A 880 -8.78 -24.47 17.67
N ILE A 881 -9.86 -24.88 18.36
CA ILE A 881 -10.70 -23.96 19.17
C ILE A 881 -9.87 -23.34 20.30
N LEU A 882 -9.12 -24.16 21.05
CA LEU A 882 -8.28 -23.68 22.16
C LEU A 882 -7.18 -22.74 21.66
N LEU A 883 -6.55 -23.07 20.54
CA LEU A 883 -5.52 -22.25 19.91
C LEU A 883 -6.10 -20.91 19.45
N ALA A 884 -7.22 -20.92 18.73
CA ALA A 884 -7.90 -19.69 18.28
C ALA A 884 -8.33 -18.81 19.48
N ALA A 885 -8.81 -19.42 20.57
CA ALA A 885 -9.14 -18.71 21.80
C ALA A 885 -7.90 -18.08 22.47
N ALA A 886 -6.77 -18.79 22.50
CA ALA A 886 -5.51 -18.28 23.04
C ALA A 886 -5.00 -17.07 22.23
N PHE A 887 -5.02 -17.15 20.89
CA PHE A 887 -4.69 -16.02 20.02
C PHE A 887 -5.66 -14.84 20.19
N GLY A 888 -6.96 -15.12 20.34
CA GLY A 888 -7.97 -14.10 20.61
C GLY A 888 -7.70 -13.36 21.91
N TRP A 889 -7.38 -14.09 22.97
CA TRP A 889 -7.03 -13.50 24.26
C TRP A 889 -5.73 -12.68 24.21
N ALA A 890 -4.69 -13.20 23.55
CA ALA A 890 -3.42 -12.52 23.38
C ALA A 890 -3.56 -11.19 22.61
N LEU A 891 -4.40 -11.16 21.57
CA LEU A 891 -4.66 -9.97 20.77
C LEU A 891 -5.60 -8.97 21.46
N ALA A 892 -6.51 -9.44 22.33
CA ALA A 892 -7.47 -8.58 23.01
C ALA A 892 -6.79 -7.56 23.95
N TYR A 893 -5.74 -7.96 24.68
CA TYR A 893 -5.07 -7.09 25.65
C TYR A 893 -4.46 -5.80 25.03
N PRO A 894 -3.65 -5.86 23.97
CA PRO A 894 -3.11 -4.64 23.36
C PRO A 894 -4.17 -3.83 22.60
N THR A 895 -5.15 -4.50 21.98
CA THR A 895 -6.14 -3.84 21.11
C THR A 895 -7.27 -3.16 21.87
N ALA A 896 -7.55 -3.56 23.12
CA ALA A 896 -8.59 -2.95 23.97
C ALA A 896 -8.32 -1.47 24.32
N ARG A 897 -7.09 -0.98 24.13
CA ARG A 897 -6.73 0.43 24.37
C ARG A 897 -7.03 1.35 23.18
N LEU A 898 -7.38 0.76 22.03
CA LEU A 898 -7.61 1.51 20.79
C LEU A 898 -9.01 2.11 20.76
N ARG A 899 -9.13 3.28 20.13
CA ARG A 899 -10.43 3.85 19.76
C ARG A 899 -11.17 2.88 18.82
N MET A 900 -12.50 2.86 18.85
CA MET A 900 -13.31 1.89 18.06
C MET A 900 -12.95 1.87 16.58
N ASP A 901 -12.67 3.02 15.96
CA ASP A 901 -12.28 3.10 14.55
C ASP A 901 -10.91 2.47 14.28
N TYR A 902 -9.95 2.67 15.19
CA TYR A 902 -8.61 2.07 15.11
C TYR A 902 -8.67 0.56 15.36
N PHE A 903 -9.50 0.12 16.29
CA PHE A 903 -9.75 -1.30 16.54
C PHE A 903 -10.28 -2.00 15.28
N ALA A 904 -11.28 -1.41 14.63
CA ALA A 904 -11.83 -1.94 13.38
C ALA A 904 -10.74 -2.09 12.30
N ILE A 905 -9.94 -1.05 12.05
CA ILE A 905 -8.89 -1.06 11.03
C ILE A 905 -7.79 -2.11 11.32
N VAL A 906 -7.36 -2.21 12.58
CA VAL A 906 -6.36 -3.22 13.00
C VAL A 906 -6.86 -4.63 12.77
N THR A 907 -8.14 -4.89 13.08
CA THR A 907 -8.72 -6.22 12.89
C THR A 907 -8.83 -6.62 11.41
N ILE A 908 -9.13 -5.68 10.50
CA ILE A 908 -9.05 -5.93 9.05
C ILE A 908 -7.61 -6.27 8.64
N SER A 909 -6.65 -5.49 9.15
CA SER A 909 -5.23 -5.67 8.83
C SER A 909 -4.72 -7.04 9.25
N LEU A 910 -5.14 -7.55 10.42
CA LEU A 910 -4.83 -8.91 10.87
C LEU A 910 -5.39 -10.00 9.94
N GLY A 911 -6.64 -9.85 9.49
CA GLY A 911 -7.23 -10.77 8.53
C GLY A 911 -6.46 -10.81 7.20
N GLU A 912 -6.01 -9.64 6.74
CA GLU A 912 -5.22 -9.53 5.51
C GLU A 912 -3.79 -10.09 5.67
N ILE A 913 -3.16 -9.85 6.82
CA ILE A 913 -1.87 -10.46 7.18
C ILE A 913 -1.97 -11.98 7.03
N VAL A 914 -3.00 -12.59 7.62
CA VAL A 914 -3.21 -14.04 7.48
C VAL A 914 -3.46 -14.44 6.04
N ARG A 915 -4.34 -13.75 5.30
CA ARG A 915 -4.61 -14.08 3.89
C ARG A 915 -3.32 -14.16 3.06
N VAL A 916 -2.44 -13.17 3.20
CA VAL A 916 -1.18 -13.12 2.44
C VAL A 916 -0.15 -14.12 2.96
N LEU A 917 -0.03 -14.30 4.28
CA LEU A 917 0.81 -15.37 4.86
C LEU A 917 0.42 -16.74 4.31
N LEU A 918 -0.88 -17.04 4.26
CA LEU A 918 -1.38 -18.32 3.73
C LEU A 918 -1.18 -18.45 2.24
N ALA A 919 -1.32 -17.36 1.49
CA ALA A 919 -1.00 -17.37 0.07
C ALA A 919 0.49 -17.68 -0.16
N GLY A 920 1.37 -17.28 0.77
CA GLY A 920 2.80 -17.55 0.72
C GLY A 920 3.21 -18.98 1.08
N GLU A 921 2.40 -19.71 1.86
CA GLU A 921 2.80 -21.00 2.43
C GLU A 921 2.73 -22.18 1.44
N PRO A 922 3.87 -22.83 1.12
CA PRO A 922 3.90 -23.95 0.18
C PRO A 922 3.08 -25.16 0.65
N LEU A 923 3.06 -25.42 1.96
CA LEU A 923 2.35 -26.56 2.57
C LEU A 923 0.83 -26.52 2.32
N LEU A 924 0.27 -25.34 2.07
CA LEU A 924 -1.17 -25.14 1.85
C LEU A 924 -1.53 -25.13 0.35
N ARG A 925 -0.56 -25.33 -0.55
CA ARG A 925 -0.75 -25.34 -2.02
C ARG A 925 -0.74 -26.77 -2.59
N VAL A 926 -1.52 -27.69 -2.03
CA VAL A 926 -1.54 -29.11 -2.47
C VAL A 926 -2.87 -29.45 -3.14
N GLY A 927 -2.89 -29.54 -4.48
CA GLY A 927 -4.03 -30.00 -5.30
C GLY A 927 -3.67 -30.16 -6.78
N SER A 928 -4.52 -30.85 -7.56
CA SER A 928 -4.30 -31.11 -9.02
C SER A 928 -4.33 -29.86 -9.90
N ILE A 929 -4.76 -28.72 -9.33
CA ILE A 929 -4.79 -27.41 -9.96
C ILE A 929 -3.97 -26.50 -9.04
N GLY A 930 -2.79 -26.07 -9.48
CA GLY A 930 -1.80 -25.30 -8.70
C GLY A 930 -2.25 -23.91 -8.21
N SER A 931 -3.56 -23.62 -8.20
CA SER A 931 -4.17 -22.38 -7.74
C SER A 931 -5.14 -22.55 -6.56
N ALA A 932 -5.45 -23.78 -6.14
CA ALA A 932 -6.32 -24.01 -4.98
C ALA A 932 -5.50 -24.04 -3.67
N ILE A 933 -5.80 -23.10 -2.76
CA ILE A 933 -5.32 -23.14 -1.37
C ILE A 933 -6.20 -24.13 -0.62
N GLY A 934 -5.61 -25.21 -0.11
CA GLY A 934 -6.35 -26.25 0.61
C GLY A 934 -5.60 -27.57 0.72
N ILE A 935 -6.02 -28.39 1.67
CA ILE A 935 -5.47 -29.72 1.88
C ILE A 935 -6.38 -30.71 1.15
N SER A 936 -5.88 -31.27 0.06
CA SER A 936 -6.65 -32.12 -0.86
C SER A 936 -6.83 -33.57 -0.39
N LYS A 937 -6.21 -33.96 0.73
CA LYS A 937 -6.32 -35.31 1.31
C LYS A 937 -6.55 -35.22 2.81
N TYR A 938 -7.68 -35.72 3.30
CA TYR A 938 -7.95 -35.90 4.73
C TYR A 938 -8.58 -37.26 4.97
N THR A 939 -8.36 -37.83 6.16
CA THR A 939 -8.99 -39.09 6.54
C THR A 939 -10.48 -38.86 6.77
N LEU A 940 -11.33 -39.59 6.03
CA LEU A 940 -12.78 -39.48 6.16
C LEU A 940 -13.21 -39.89 7.59
N PRO A 941 -13.86 -39.01 8.37
CA PRO A 941 -14.30 -39.36 9.71
C PRO A 941 -15.30 -40.51 9.62
N LEU A 942 -15.12 -41.52 10.46
CA LEU A 942 -15.94 -42.73 10.46
C LEU A 942 -15.91 -43.50 9.12
N LYS A 943 -14.86 -43.37 8.27
CA LYS A 943 -14.74 -44.05 6.96
C LYS A 943 -15.20 -45.51 7.03
N GLN A 944 -14.72 -46.22 8.05
CA GLN A 944 -15.05 -47.62 8.29
C GLN A 944 -16.55 -47.85 8.50
N TRP A 945 -17.22 -46.99 9.26
CA TRP A 945 -18.66 -47.09 9.50
C TRP A 945 -19.51 -46.70 8.28
N TRP A 946 -19.09 -45.67 7.52
CA TRP A 946 -19.82 -45.21 6.33
C TRP A 946 -19.79 -46.24 5.18
N PHE A 947 -18.66 -46.92 5.00
CA PHE A 947 -18.49 -47.90 3.92
C PHE A 947 -18.77 -49.35 4.37
N CYS A 948 -18.49 -49.72 5.63
CA CYS A 948 -18.62 -51.10 6.12
C CYS A 948 -19.71 -51.35 7.17
N GLY A 949 -20.42 -50.30 7.61
CA GLY A 949 -21.43 -50.44 8.66
C GLY A 949 -20.85 -50.69 10.05
N ARG A 950 -21.69 -51.07 11.01
CA ARG A 950 -21.32 -51.23 12.42
C ARG A 950 -20.87 -52.68 12.69
N GLY A 951 -19.63 -52.89 13.12
CA GLY A 951 -19.13 -54.19 13.59
C GLY A 951 -18.11 -54.91 12.72
N VAL A 952 -17.66 -54.31 11.61
CA VAL A 952 -16.63 -54.89 10.73
C VAL A 952 -15.25 -54.33 11.11
N SER A 953 -14.32 -55.22 11.50
CA SER A 953 -12.92 -54.87 11.78
C SER A 953 -12.09 -54.92 10.49
N ILE A 954 -11.21 -53.93 10.30
CA ILE A 954 -10.42 -53.75 9.08
C ILE A 954 -8.94 -53.71 9.47
N GLY A 955 -8.09 -54.42 8.73
CA GLY A 955 -6.66 -54.56 9.03
C GLY A 955 -6.00 -55.66 8.19
N PRO A 956 -4.66 -55.72 8.19
CA PRO A 956 -3.89 -56.68 7.40
C PRO A 956 -4.20 -58.15 7.74
N ASP A 957 -4.71 -58.42 8.95
CA ASP A 957 -5.08 -59.76 9.45
C ASP A 957 -6.60 -60.00 9.50
N THR A 958 -7.40 -59.20 8.78
CA THR A 958 -8.87 -59.31 8.73
C THR A 958 -9.35 -59.56 7.29
N ASP A 959 -10.61 -59.99 7.13
CA ASP A 959 -11.21 -60.28 5.81
C ASP A 959 -11.18 -59.08 4.84
N TYR A 960 -11.06 -57.85 5.36
CA TYR A 960 -10.96 -56.63 4.57
C TYR A 960 -9.67 -55.86 4.90
N ILE A 961 -8.81 -55.70 3.90
CA ILE A 961 -7.52 -54.98 4.02
C ILE A 961 -7.75 -53.47 4.23
N SER A 962 -8.83 -52.92 3.64
CA SER A 962 -9.16 -51.49 3.75
C SER A 962 -10.67 -51.24 3.76
N ALA A 963 -11.08 -50.03 4.16
CA ALA A 963 -12.49 -49.63 4.09
C ALA A 963 -13.03 -49.57 2.64
N ASP A 964 -12.16 -49.40 1.65
CA ASP A 964 -12.56 -49.43 0.24
C ASP A 964 -12.76 -50.86 -0.28
N SER A 965 -12.09 -51.86 0.31
CA SER A 965 -12.29 -53.27 -0.09
C SER A 965 -13.63 -53.85 0.35
N CYS A 966 -14.20 -53.36 1.46
CA CYS A 966 -15.52 -53.82 1.90
C CYS A 966 -16.68 -53.08 1.21
N ARG A 967 -16.44 -51.90 0.63
CA ARG A 967 -17.45 -51.08 -0.07
C ARG A 967 -18.20 -51.83 -1.17
N ASN A 968 -17.51 -52.74 -1.87
CA ASN A 968 -18.09 -53.47 -3.01
C ASN A 968 -18.74 -54.79 -2.58
N ASP A 969 -18.74 -55.13 -1.29
CA ASP A 969 -19.34 -56.37 -0.79
C ASP A 969 -20.84 -56.20 -0.55
N SER A 970 -21.65 -56.79 -1.44
CA SER A 970 -23.11 -56.75 -1.38
C SER A 970 -23.73 -57.32 -0.08
N ALA A 971 -22.97 -58.07 0.73
CA ALA A 971 -23.43 -58.60 2.02
C ALA A 971 -23.32 -57.56 3.15
N LEU A 972 -22.49 -56.53 3.00
CA LEU A 972 -22.30 -55.46 3.96
C LEU A 972 -22.97 -54.18 3.43
N ILE A 973 -24.15 -53.84 3.96
CA ILE A 973 -24.85 -52.62 3.53
C ILE A 973 -24.40 -51.43 4.38
N GLY A 974 -23.38 -50.72 3.90
CA GLY A 974 -23.02 -49.40 4.40
C GLY A 974 -24.08 -48.34 4.03
N PRO A 975 -24.22 -47.24 4.80
CA PRO A 975 -25.11 -46.14 4.44
C PRO A 975 -24.69 -45.40 3.15
N ALA A 976 -23.49 -45.64 2.62
CA ALA A 976 -23.02 -45.06 1.36
C ALA A 976 -23.51 -45.79 0.09
N ASP A 977 -23.98 -47.04 0.22
CA ASP A 977 -24.52 -47.85 -0.90
C ASP A 977 -26.06 -47.83 -0.97
N LYS A 978 -26.71 -47.11 -0.05
CA LYS A 978 -28.14 -46.76 -0.08
C LYS A 978 -28.32 -45.36 -0.63
#